data_AF-A0A8E2F900-F1
#
_entry.id   AF-A0A8E2F900-F1
#
_cell.length_a   1.000
_cell.length_b   1.000
_cell.length_c   1.000
_cell.angle_alpha   90.00
_cell.angle_beta   90.00
_cell.angle_gamma   90.00
#
_symmetry.space_group_name_H-M   'P 1'
#
loop_
_entity.id
_entity.type
_entity.pdbx_description
1 polymer ?
#
loop_
_entity_poly.entity_id
_entity_poly.type
_entity_poly.pdbx_seq_one_letter_code
_entity_poly.pdbx_strand_id
1 'polypeptide(L)'
;MNENGIDLADMASVQPHTSKICFALHAGTTESWETNLERQQEIDQVLSEVSERAYSSLSAGISAVDVVQAAVVALEDFPLFNAGLGAALNEDGIHELEAAIIDGSSGRYGAVAGNTTTRNPINAARTVLDSGKHSFIFGPAADELAQAAGLQMVENSFFTTPIRKLHWEARRSRKPEIPVEDSGTVGAVALDIHGRLAAAGSTGGATFKAKGRLGDTAVIGAGILANERVAVVCSGSGDDILREMLANKISFLQKTKPLSDAVTQAPCGVVALDSTATSFAYTNGRVFWTASSSSSGPPQVSFVQNNVPLFPQHIFYDDGAITAGLTRYPISPGQTVITTPGTTPLMSLDKSSFLAFMMIARRIAGGVRAAVLAKHCGLVSNGGDSVSLLPFPQLKATGIPIDSNELEYYAVYPGYLSSKNGPKMDPVTGLTEPFNNAFYGEPTDNELFARLIRQEIPQWRIWEDKAHVAFLTPTGKTPGPDILLLNDQDYEDLLTAAYTVAQHLKKALQIRRCGMFFEGFEGDYAHVKLIPVHEPTQEQRKNIPIRGPAAFSENYRGFLTTELGPRASNFDKLPDLAAKIRELTTNKVTLSTVPKSWKHPESHALAVLESPWYTAMFRMQSTMYHEAIDLFNNGLGYEYTVVPVTSSSVSSPMGLGSDSDPVAITLDGLSTHLADSQQFALEYALRLQEGLKGAYYVGTSCRGEDTDAMHLNQFCHFECELPGSLDDGIAVAERYIIHMTVSLLEKHKNEILSFAGTTAHMEDILRMWRFRGGNFPRVSLDDALKLPEITQEMWRYVVPERPEFGKSLTRKGELVLIKRFGGAVWLTEMDHQSVPFYQAYADENCMKARCADFLIGLGEIMGCGCRHATAESVIDALARHEVDANAYAWYIDMRRLKAMETVGWGMGIERYLCWVMKHDDVRDVQIIPRFKGVEYRP
;
A
#
# COMPACT_ATOMS: atom_id res chain seq x y z
N MET A 1 -60.54 -7.01 -9.95
CA MET A 1 -61.06 -5.81 -10.63
C MET A 1 -60.03 -4.70 -10.51
N ASN A 2 -59.23 -4.48 -11.55
CA ASN A 2 -59.28 -3.28 -12.39
C ASN A 2 -58.14 -3.32 -13.40
N GLU A 3 -58.53 -2.96 -14.63
CA GLU A 3 -57.80 -2.97 -15.89
C GLU A 3 -56.82 -1.80 -16.00
N ASN A 4 -55.88 -1.92 -16.95
CA ASN A 4 -55.28 -0.89 -17.83
C ASN A 4 -53.91 -1.47 -18.28
N GLY A 5 -53.76 -2.14 -19.42
CA GLY A 5 -53.99 -1.59 -20.76
C GLY A 5 -52.75 -0.80 -21.20
N ILE A 6 -51.68 -1.49 -21.64
CA ILE A 6 -50.53 -0.85 -22.29
C ILE A 6 -50.63 -1.12 -23.80
N ASP A 7 -50.66 -0.02 -24.54
CA ASP A 7 -50.85 0.12 -25.97
C ASP A 7 -49.65 -0.42 -26.77
N LEU A 8 -49.91 -1.19 -27.82
CA LEU A 8 -48.93 -1.89 -28.66
C LEU A 8 -48.39 -1.00 -29.81
N ALA A 9 -48.46 0.32 -29.67
CA ALA A 9 -48.18 1.28 -30.75
C ALA A 9 -46.87 2.09 -30.63
N ASP A 10 -46.07 1.91 -29.56
CA ASP A 10 -44.81 2.65 -29.35
C ASP A 10 -43.54 1.90 -29.82
N MET A 11 -43.67 0.99 -30.78
CA MET A 11 -42.54 0.34 -31.46
C MET A 11 -42.21 1.03 -32.80
N ALA A 12 -41.92 2.33 -32.81
CA ALA A 12 -41.38 2.99 -34.01
C ALA A 12 -40.71 4.36 -33.76
N SER A 13 -39.71 4.45 -32.88
CA SER A 13 -38.62 5.45 -33.02
C SER A 13 -37.49 5.22 -32.01
N VAL A 14 -36.72 4.15 -32.18
CA VAL A 14 -35.37 4.10 -31.58
C VAL A 14 -34.47 4.93 -32.48
N GLN A 15 -34.06 6.12 -32.02
CA GLN A 15 -32.98 6.87 -32.66
C GLN A 15 -31.76 5.96 -32.81
N PRO A 16 -31.02 5.99 -33.94
CA PRO A 16 -29.85 5.16 -34.10
C PRO A 16 -28.84 5.53 -33.01
N HIS A 17 -28.62 4.64 -32.05
CA HIS A 17 -27.47 4.71 -31.18
C HIS A 17 -26.25 4.81 -32.09
N THR A 18 -25.51 5.91 -32.02
CA THR A 18 -24.23 6.05 -32.69
C THR A 18 -23.33 4.91 -32.19
N SER A 19 -23.11 3.92 -33.04
CA SER A 19 -22.34 2.71 -32.72
C SER A 19 -20.91 3.12 -32.38
N LYS A 20 -20.55 3.04 -31.10
CA LYS A 20 -19.22 3.37 -30.62
C LYS A 20 -18.26 2.23 -30.95
N ILE A 21 -17.31 2.49 -31.84
CA ILE A 21 -16.20 1.57 -32.14
C ILE A 21 -14.93 2.08 -31.47
N CYS A 22 -14.09 1.16 -31.03
CA CYS A 22 -12.78 1.48 -30.47
C CYS A 22 -11.79 0.34 -30.69
N PHE A 23 -10.54 0.71 -30.91
CA PHE A 23 -9.42 -0.19 -31.06
C PHE A 23 -8.24 0.34 -30.27
N ALA A 24 -7.50 -0.55 -29.63
CA ALA A 24 -6.22 -0.22 -29.01
C ALA A 24 -5.24 -1.39 -29.13
N LEU A 25 -3.95 -1.09 -29.27
CA LEU A 25 -2.87 -2.08 -29.32
C LEU A 25 -1.67 -1.65 -28.49
N HIS A 26 -0.79 -2.61 -28.21
CA HIS A 26 0.58 -2.35 -27.80
C HIS A 26 1.60 -3.14 -28.62
N ALA A 27 2.80 -2.57 -28.71
CA ALA A 27 3.98 -3.22 -29.27
C ALA A 27 5.05 -3.52 -28.21
N GLY A 28 4.59 -3.75 -26.98
CA GLY A 28 5.41 -4.27 -25.89
C GLY A 28 6.05 -3.19 -25.02
N THR A 29 6.39 -3.60 -23.80
CA THR A 29 6.97 -2.76 -22.75
C THR A 29 8.48 -2.90 -22.75
N THR A 30 9.21 -1.79 -22.63
CA THR A 30 10.67 -1.76 -22.61
C THR A 30 11.26 -0.89 -21.50
N GLU A 31 12.49 -1.21 -21.10
CA GLU A 31 13.33 -0.46 -20.16
C GLU A 31 14.33 0.48 -20.86
N SER A 32 14.61 0.27 -22.16
CA SER A 32 15.45 1.13 -22.97
C SER A 32 14.66 2.12 -23.81
N TRP A 33 15.36 3.12 -24.32
CA TRP A 33 14.86 4.00 -25.35
C TRP A 33 15.34 3.47 -26.69
N GLU A 34 14.45 3.37 -27.68
CA GLU A 34 14.91 3.36 -29.06
C GLU A 34 15.40 4.77 -29.34
N THR A 35 16.71 4.99 -29.42
CA THR A 35 17.32 6.30 -29.63
C THR A 35 17.57 6.58 -31.11
N ASN A 36 17.41 5.57 -31.98
CA ASN A 36 17.48 5.74 -33.42
C ASN A 36 16.16 6.34 -33.93
N LEU A 37 16.24 7.57 -34.44
CA LEU A 37 15.08 8.31 -34.95
C LEU A 37 14.41 7.60 -36.14
N GLU A 38 15.17 6.95 -37.02
CA GLU A 38 14.61 6.22 -38.17
C GLU A 38 13.74 5.05 -37.68
N ARG A 39 14.23 4.28 -36.69
CA ARG A 39 13.44 3.19 -36.10
C ARG A 39 12.23 3.68 -35.32
N GLN A 40 12.32 4.80 -34.61
CA GLN A 40 11.15 5.42 -33.98
C GLN A 40 10.09 5.77 -35.03
N GLN A 41 10.51 6.37 -36.16
CA GLN A 41 9.62 6.71 -37.27
C GLN A 41 9.00 5.46 -37.90
N GLU A 42 9.76 4.37 -38.06
CA GLU A 42 9.25 3.09 -38.55
C GLU A 42 8.19 2.50 -37.61
N ILE A 43 8.44 2.50 -36.29
CA ILE A 43 7.46 2.06 -35.28
C ILE A 43 6.20 2.92 -35.35
N ASP A 44 6.35 4.24 -35.31
CA ASP A 44 5.22 5.18 -35.37
C ASP A 44 4.39 5.00 -36.63
N GLN A 45 5.05 4.80 -37.78
CA GLN A 45 4.38 4.56 -39.04
C GLN A 45 3.57 3.26 -39.02
N VAL A 46 4.18 2.14 -38.59
CA VAL A 46 3.48 0.85 -38.57
C VAL A 46 2.31 0.86 -37.59
N LEU A 47 2.48 1.41 -36.39
CA LEU A 47 1.38 1.47 -35.41
C LEU A 47 0.25 2.40 -35.89
N SER A 48 0.58 3.47 -36.61
CA SER A 48 -0.42 4.35 -37.25
C SER A 48 -1.21 3.59 -38.32
N GLU A 49 -0.52 2.92 -39.24
CA GLU A 49 -1.14 2.15 -40.33
C GLU A 49 -2.05 1.02 -39.80
N VAL A 50 -1.60 0.29 -38.77
CA VAL A 50 -2.41 -0.77 -38.16
C VAL A 50 -3.64 -0.19 -37.49
N SER A 51 -3.50 0.91 -36.73
CA SER A 51 -4.63 1.57 -36.06
C SER A 51 -5.65 2.15 -37.04
N GLU A 52 -5.19 2.73 -38.16
CA GLU A 52 -6.04 3.25 -39.25
C GLU A 52 -6.81 2.15 -39.96
N ARG A 53 -6.15 1.02 -40.28
CA ARG A 53 -6.81 -0.14 -40.90
C ARG A 53 -7.80 -0.80 -39.95
N ALA A 54 -7.47 -0.90 -38.67
CA ALA A 54 -8.38 -1.43 -37.65
C ALA A 54 -9.63 -0.56 -37.53
N TYR A 55 -9.48 0.77 -37.44
CA TYR A 55 -10.60 1.70 -37.43
C TYR A 55 -11.48 1.58 -38.66
N SER A 56 -10.87 1.53 -39.85
CA SER A 56 -11.58 1.40 -41.12
C SER A 56 -12.36 0.08 -41.19
N SER A 57 -11.78 -1.01 -40.69
CA SER A 57 -12.40 -2.34 -40.67
C SER A 57 -13.59 -2.38 -39.70
N LEU A 58 -13.43 -1.85 -38.48
CA LEU A 58 -14.54 -1.74 -37.52
C LEU A 58 -15.66 -0.86 -38.09
N SER A 59 -15.32 0.25 -38.75
CA SER A 59 -16.28 1.14 -39.40
C SER A 59 -17.04 0.46 -40.53
N ALA A 60 -16.40 -0.48 -41.23
CA ALA A 60 -17.02 -1.30 -42.28
C ALA A 60 -17.86 -2.47 -41.72
N GLY A 61 -17.97 -2.60 -40.39
CA GLY A 61 -18.75 -3.64 -39.72
C GLY A 61 -18.03 -4.99 -39.59
N ILE A 62 -16.71 -5.04 -39.78
CA ILE A 62 -15.91 -6.24 -39.50
C ILE A 62 -15.90 -6.51 -37.99
N SER A 63 -15.95 -7.79 -37.62
CA SER A 63 -16.05 -8.19 -36.21
C SER A 63 -14.80 -7.84 -35.41
N ALA A 64 -14.97 -7.60 -34.11
CA ALA A 64 -13.84 -7.28 -33.22
C ALA A 64 -12.75 -8.36 -33.25
N VAL A 65 -13.14 -9.65 -33.31
CA VAL A 65 -12.22 -10.80 -33.33
C VAL A 65 -11.37 -10.80 -34.60
N ASP A 66 -11.96 -10.52 -35.75
CA ASP A 66 -11.23 -10.46 -37.02
C ASP A 66 -10.26 -9.26 -37.05
N VAL A 67 -10.66 -8.12 -36.46
CA VAL A 67 -9.83 -6.92 -36.39
C VAL A 67 -8.61 -7.13 -35.48
N VAL A 68 -8.78 -7.70 -34.28
CA VAL A 68 -7.63 -7.96 -33.39
C VAL A 68 -6.69 -9.02 -33.97
N GLN A 69 -7.23 -10.01 -34.69
CA GLN A 69 -6.42 -11.00 -35.42
C GLN A 69 -5.56 -10.31 -36.49
N ALA A 70 -6.18 -9.52 -37.38
CA ALA A 70 -5.46 -8.84 -38.46
C ALA A 70 -4.41 -7.86 -37.93
N ALA A 71 -4.71 -7.16 -36.83
CA ALA A 71 -3.75 -6.30 -36.16
C ALA A 71 -2.53 -7.08 -35.64
N VAL A 72 -2.75 -8.18 -34.92
CA VAL A 72 -1.65 -9.00 -34.39
C VAL A 72 -0.83 -9.65 -35.51
N VAL A 73 -1.44 -10.08 -36.61
CA VAL A 73 -0.71 -10.57 -37.80
C VAL A 73 0.23 -9.50 -38.34
N ALA A 74 -0.25 -8.25 -38.49
CA ALA A 74 0.59 -7.15 -38.98
C ALA A 74 1.77 -6.85 -38.04
N LEU A 75 1.59 -7.04 -36.73
CA LEU A 75 2.67 -6.88 -35.74
C LEU A 75 3.64 -8.08 -35.73
N GLU A 76 3.15 -9.31 -35.95
CA GLU A 76 3.98 -10.51 -36.11
C GLU A 76 4.85 -10.48 -37.37
N ASP A 77 4.42 -9.78 -38.43
CA ASP A 77 5.20 -9.62 -39.65
C ASP A 77 6.23 -8.47 -39.58
N PHE A 78 6.30 -7.76 -38.45
CA PHE A 78 7.18 -6.59 -38.30
C PHE A 78 8.44 -6.90 -37.44
N PRO A 79 9.66 -6.83 -38.00
CA PRO A 79 10.88 -7.40 -37.41
C PRO A 79 11.38 -6.73 -36.12
N LEU A 80 10.81 -5.57 -35.73
CA LEU A 80 11.21 -4.87 -34.51
C LEU A 80 10.49 -5.39 -33.26
N PHE A 81 9.39 -6.14 -33.41
CA PHE A 81 8.61 -6.64 -32.28
C PHE A 81 9.02 -8.08 -31.89
N ASN A 82 8.69 -8.49 -30.67
CA ASN A 82 8.99 -9.81 -30.11
C ASN A 82 7.79 -10.75 -30.32
N ALA A 83 7.38 -10.90 -31.57
CA ALA A 83 6.30 -11.78 -31.98
C ALA A 83 6.50 -12.13 -33.46
N GLY A 84 6.24 -13.37 -33.86
CA GLY A 84 6.49 -13.82 -35.23
C GLY A 84 7.91 -13.50 -35.69
N LEU A 85 8.04 -12.75 -36.80
CA LEU A 85 9.31 -12.22 -37.30
C LEU A 85 9.92 -11.26 -36.28
N GLY A 86 11.06 -11.63 -35.70
CA GLY A 86 11.68 -10.86 -34.62
C GLY A 86 11.41 -11.44 -33.23
N ALA A 87 10.81 -12.62 -33.10
CA ALA A 87 10.66 -13.32 -31.84
C ALA A 87 12.00 -13.60 -31.12
N ALA A 88 11.96 -13.70 -29.79
CA ALA A 88 13.09 -14.08 -28.98
C ALA A 88 13.49 -15.56 -29.19
N LEU A 89 14.76 -15.85 -28.89
CA LEU A 89 15.35 -17.20 -28.95
C LEU A 89 15.42 -17.78 -27.53
N ASN A 90 15.07 -19.06 -27.37
CA ASN A 90 15.27 -19.79 -26.11
C ASN A 90 16.77 -20.12 -25.88
N GLU A 91 17.12 -20.76 -24.76
CA GLU A 91 18.50 -21.12 -24.43
C GLU A 91 19.22 -21.97 -25.49
N ASP A 92 18.48 -22.77 -26.25
CA ASP A 92 18.98 -23.62 -27.34
C ASP A 92 19.14 -22.85 -28.67
N GLY A 93 18.73 -21.58 -28.73
CA GLY A 93 18.75 -20.79 -29.96
C GLY A 93 17.63 -21.17 -30.92
N ILE A 94 16.49 -21.62 -30.40
CA ILE A 94 15.28 -21.98 -31.16
C ILE A 94 14.15 -21.01 -30.78
N HIS A 95 13.33 -20.62 -31.76
CA HIS A 95 12.11 -19.86 -31.50
C HIS A 95 10.96 -20.80 -31.10
N GLU A 96 10.33 -20.53 -29.95
CA GLU A 96 9.13 -21.21 -29.47
C GLU A 96 8.04 -20.16 -29.22
N LEU A 97 7.12 -20.02 -30.18
CA LEU A 97 6.13 -18.95 -30.23
C LEU A 97 4.83 -19.32 -29.52
N GLU A 98 4.12 -18.29 -29.05
CA GLU A 98 2.89 -18.41 -28.27
C GLU A 98 1.89 -17.34 -28.71
N ALA A 99 0.61 -17.69 -28.83
CA ALA A 99 -0.46 -16.73 -29.13
C ALA A 99 -1.81 -17.17 -28.58
N ALA A 100 -2.68 -16.20 -28.31
CA ALA A 100 -4.07 -16.45 -27.95
C ALA A 100 -5.01 -15.38 -28.49
N ILE A 101 -6.27 -15.77 -28.70
CA ILE A 101 -7.37 -14.91 -29.15
C ILE A 101 -8.66 -15.27 -28.42
N ILE A 102 -9.42 -14.26 -28.03
CA ILE A 102 -10.65 -14.40 -27.24
C ILE A 102 -11.78 -13.59 -27.88
N ASP A 103 -12.91 -14.26 -28.10
CA ASP A 103 -14.19 -13.62 -28.43
C ASP A 103 -14.96 -13.36 -27.13
N GLY A 104 -14.95 -12.09 -26.69
CA GLY A 104 -15.59 -11.68 -25.44
C GLY A 104 -17.11 -11.78 -25.48
N SER A 105 -17.73 -11.87 -26.67
CA SER A 105 -19.18 -12.01 -26.80
C SER A 105 -19.68 -13.44 -26.56
N SER A 106 -18.87 -14.44 -26.92
CA SER A 106 -19.20 -15.86 -26.67
C SER A 106 -18.44 -16.46 -25.49
N GLY A 107 -17.42 -15.77 -24.97
CA GLY A 107 -16.49 -16.28 -23.96
C GLY A 107 -15.57 -17.39 -24.49
N ARG A 108 -15.62 -17.69 -25.80
CA ARG A 108 -14.76 -18.69 -26.43
C ARG A 108 -13.37 -18.10 -26.68
N TYR A 109 -12.37 -18.97 -26.62
CA TYR A 109 -10.98 -18.60 -26.86
C TYR A 109 -10.23 -19.74 -27.55
N GLY A 110 -9.15 -19.38 -28.22
CA GLY A 110 -8.18 -20.32 -28.77
C GLY A 110 -6.78 -19.87 -28.42
N ALA A 111 -5.94 -20.82 -28.02
CA ALA A 111 -4.55 -20.59 -27.65
C ALA A 111 -3.64 -21.66 -28.24
N VAL A 112 -2.44 -21.24 -28.62
CA VAL A 112 -1.36 -22.12 -29.09
C VAL A 112 -0.05 -21.76 -28.41
N ALA A 113 0.80 -22.76 -28.20
CA ALA A 113 2.13 -22.55 -27.64
C ALA A 113 3.13 -23.57 -28.17
N GLY A 114 4.41 -23.18 -28.23
CA GLY A 114 5.48 -24.03 -28.73
C GLY A 114 5.47 -24.19 -30.25
N ASN A 115 4.87 -23.24 -30.97
CA ASN A 115 4.98 -23.18 -32.42
C ASN A 115 6.42 -22.88 -32.82
N THR A 116 6.93 -23.63 -33.79
CA THR A 116 8.31 -23.51 -34.29
C THR A 116 8.38 -23.21 -35.77
N THR A 117 7.30 -23.46 -36.51
CA THR A 117 7.23 -23.33 -37.96
C THR A 117 6.00 -22.59 -38.47
N THR A 118 4.97 -22.36 -37.65
CA THR A 118 3.82 -21.54 -38.05
C THR A 118 4.20 -20.08 -38.18
N ARG A 119 4.13 -19.49 -39.39
CA ARG A 119 4.54 -18.10 -39.65
C ARG A 119 3.85 -17.09 -38.72
N ASN A 120 2.53 -17.23 -38.55
CA ASN A 120 1.69 -16.35 -37.75
C ASN A 120 0.94 -17.17 -36.68
N PRO A 121 1.52 -17.35 -35.48
CA PRO A 121 0.91 -18.10 -34.39
C PRO A 121 -0.53 -17.66 -34.07
N ILE A 122 -0.87 -16.38 -34.21
CA ILE A 122 -2.24 -15.91 -33.96
C ILE A 122 -3.28 -16.55 -34.90
N ASN A 123 -2.91 -16.89 -36.14
CA ASN A 123 -3.81 -17.58 -37.06
C ASN A 123 -4.05 -19.05 -36.63
N ALA A 124 -3.06 -19.69 -36.01
CA ALA A 124 -3.25 -21.01 -35.42
C ALA A 124 -4.15 -20.93 -34.17
N ALA A 125 -3.95 -19.92 -33.30
CA ALA A 125 -4.86 -19.64 -32.19
C ALA A 125 -6.31 -19.39 -32.67
N ARG A 126 -6.47 -18.65 -33.78
CA ARG A 126 -7.78 -18.45 -34.42
C ARG A 126 -8.41 -19.75 -34.89
N THR A 127 -7.62 -20.63 -35.50
CA THR A 127 -8.10 -21.95 -35.94
C THR A 127 -8.64 -22.77 -34.76
N VAL A 128 -7.96 -22.72 -33.61
CA VAL A 128 -8.43 -23.37 -32.37
C VAL A 128 -9.77 -22.76 -31.93
N LEU A 129 -9.88 -21.44 -31.87
CA LEU A 129 -11.11 -20.71 -31.52
C LEU A 129 -12.30 -21.11 -32.43
N ASP A 130 -12.09 -21.08 -33.75
CA ASP A 130 -13.14 -21.37 -34.74
C ASP A 130 -13.56 -22.84 -34.71
N SER A 131 -12.63 -23.76 -34.43
CA SER A 131 -12.93 -25.19 -34.34
C SER A 131 -13.89 -25.50 -33.19
N GLY A 132 -13.79 -24.77 -32.07
CA GLY A 132 -14.56 -24.97 -30.84
C GLY A 132 -14.37 -26.32 -30.14
N LYS A 133 -13.50 -27.21 -30.64
CA LYS A 133 -13.30 -28.56 -30.09
C LYS A 133 -12.38 -28.58 -28.87
N HIS A 134 -11.36 -27.73 -28.92
CA HIS A 134 -10.34 -27.57 -27.89
C HIS A 134 -10.08 -26.07 -27.73
N SER A 135 -9.55 -25.68 -26.58
CA SER A 135 -9.27 -24.27 -26.30
C SER A 135 -7.77 -23.95 -26.28
N PHE A 136 -6.90 -24.97 -26.17
CA PHE A 136 -5.45 -24.81 -26.10
C PHE A 136 -4.76 -26.00 -26.78
N ILE A 137 -3.74 -25.74 -27.61
CA ILE A 137 -2.90 -26.76 -28.26
C ILE A 137 -1.42 -26.42 -28.05
N PHE A 138 -0.58 -27.41 -27.73
CA PHE A 138 0.82 -27.18 -27.37
C PHE A 138 1.81 -28.02 -28.20
N GLY A 139 3.02 -27.50 -28.38
CA GLY A 139 4.14 -28.19 -28.99
C GLY A 139 3.95 -28.47 -30.48
N PRO A 140 4.54 -29.54 -31.02
CA PRO A 140 4.45 -29.88 -32.45
C PRO A 140 3.02 -29.99 -32.97
N ALA A 141 2.07 -30.41 -32.13
CA ALA A 141 0.65 -30.50 -32.48
C ALA A 141 0.05 -29.14 -32.89
N ALA A 142 0.60 -28.03 -32.39
CA ALA A 142 0.16 -26.69 -32.79
C ALA A 142 0.56 -26.37 -34.24
N ASP A 143 1.77 -26.76 -34.66
CA ASP A 143 2.24 -26.62 -36.04
C ASP A 143 1.53 -27.61 -36.99
N GLU A 144 1.27 -28.84 -36.54
CA GLU A 144 0.48 -29.83 -37.30
C GLU A 144 -0.96 -29.34 -37.55
N LEU A 145 -1.59 -28.73 -36.54
CA LEU A 145 -2.91 -28.11 -36.67
C LEU A 145 -2.88 -26.94 -37.65
N ALA A 146 -1.88 -26.08 -37.57
CA ALA A 146 -1.70 -24.96 -38.49
C ALA A 146 -1.53 -25.45 -39.93
N GLN A 147 -0.71 -26.48 -40.13
CA GLN A 147 -0.50 -27.11 -41.43
C GLN A 147 -1.78 -27.74 -41.98
N ALA A 148 -2.54 -28.48 -41.15
CA ALA A 148 -3.81 -29.09 -41.53
C ALA A 148 -4.88 -28.04 -41.88
N ALA A 149 -4.82 -26.86 -41.27
CA ALA A 149 -5.67 -25.72 -41.59
C ALA A 149 -5.20 -24.91 -42.82
N GLY A 150 -4.09 -25.32 -43.46
CA GLY A 150 -3.55 -24.66 -44.65
C GLY A 150 -2.83 -23.34 -44.36
N LEU A 151 -2.39 -23.12 -43.13
CA LEU A 151 -1.61 -21.93 -42.76
C LEU A 151 -0.18 -22.03 -43.32
N GLN A 152 0.46 -20.88 -43.51
CA GLN A 152 1.82 -20.82 -44.03
C GLN A 152 2.83 -21.32 -42.98
N MET A 153 3.58 -22.35 -43.36
CA MET A 153 4.70 -22.87 -42.59
C MET A 153 6.03 -22.31 -43.11
N VAL A 154 6.96 -22.00 -42.21
CA VAL A 154 8.29 -21.45 -42.47
C VAL A 154 9.33 -22.19 -41.64
N GLU A 155 10.59 -22.15 -42.08
CA GLU A 155 11.72 -22.64 -41.28
C GLU A 155 11.89 -21.78 -40.02
N ASN A 156 12.31 -22.36 -38.89
CA ASN A 156 12.45 -21.65 -37.62
C ASN A 156 13.36 -20.41 -37.72
N SER A 157 14.40 -20.47 -38.56
CA SER A 157 15.33 -19.35 -38.80
C SER A 157 14.67 -18.13 -39.45
N PHE A 158 13.47 -18.27 -40.02
CA PHE A 158 12.69 -17.15 -40.56
C PHE A 158 12.46 -16.07 -39.50
N PHE A 159 12.21 -16.48 -38.24
CA PHE A 159 11.89 -15.55 -37.16
C PHE A 159 13.10 -14.77 -36.63
N THR A 160 14.32 -15.14 -37.02
CA THR A 160 15.55 -14.53 -36.50
C THR A 160 15.87 -13.21 -37.22
N THR A 161 16.04 -12.13 -36.44
CA THR A 161 16.59 -10.86 -36.92
C THR A 161 18.02 -10.63 -36.39
N PRO A 162 18.84 -9.76 -37.02
CA PRO A 162 20.21 -9.50 -36.55
C PRO A 162 20.28 -9.09 -35.07
N ILE A 163 19.33 -8.28 -34.60
CA ILE A 163 19.27 -7.83 -33.20
C ILE A 163 18.92 -8.96 -32.23
N ARG A 164 18.01 -9.87 -32.60
CA ARG A 164 17.64 -11.02 -31.74
C ARG A 164 18.78 -12.02 -31.62
N LYS A 165 19.52 -12.25 -32.70
CA LYS A 165 20.75 -13.06 -32.66
C LYS A 165 21.80 -12.44 -31.74
N LEU A 166 22.01 -11.12 -31.84
CA LEU A 166 22.93 -10.39 -30.96
C LEU A 166 22.52 -10.50 -29.48
N HIS A 167 21.23 -10.31 -29.18
CA HIS A 167 20.68 -10.43 -27.83
C HIS A 167 20.89 -11.83 -27.24
N TRP A 168 20.63 -12.86 -28.03
CA TRP A 168 20.85 -14.26 -27.62
C TRP A 168 22.33 -14.56 -27.38
N GLU A 169 23.23 -14.15 -28.28
CA GLU A 169 24.67 -14.34 -28.12
C GLU A 169 25.24 -13.60 -26.90
N ALA A 170 24.72 -12.41 -26.61
CA ALA A 170 25.08 -11.63 -25.42
C ALA A 170 24.70 -12.34 -24.12
N ARG A 171 23.48 -12.90 -24.01
CA ARG A 171 23.05 -13.73 -22.86
C ARG A 171 23.89 -14.99 -22.73
N ARG A 172 24.08 -15.73 -23.83
CA ARG A 172 24.87 -16.96 -23.86
C ARG A 172 26.30 -16.75 -23.38
N SER A 173 26.90 -15.64 -23.80
CA SER A 173 28.29 -15.29 -23.46
C SER A 173 28.42 -14.56 -22.13
N ARG A 174 27.31 -14.35 -21.39
CA ARG A 174 27.24 -13.57 -20.14
C ARG A 174 27.94 -12.21 -20.24
N LYS A 175 27.76 -11.49 -21.35
CA LYS A 175 28.33 -10.15 -21.56
C LYS A 175 27.36 -9.10 -21.00
N PRO A 176 27.60 -8.53 -19.81
CA PRO A 176 26.66 -7.59 -19.17
C PRO A 176 26.61 -6.21 -19.85
N GLU A 177 27.59 -5.90 -20.70
CA GLU A 177 27.73 -4.60 -21.37
C GLU A 177 26.73 -4.40 -22.53
N ILE A 178 26.15 -5.48 -23.06
CA ILE A 178 25.13 -5.42 -24.12
C ILE A 178 23.76 -5.52 -23.43
N PRO A 179 22.96 -4.45 -23.38
CA PRO A 179 21.61 -4.52 -22.86
C PRO A 179 20.80 -5.49 -23.72
N VAL A 180 20.30 -6.57 -23.11
CA VAL A 180 19.45 -7.54 -23.80
C VAL A 180 18.01 -7.28 -23.40
N GLU A 181 17.19 -6.94 -24.38
CA GLU A 181 15.78 -6.64 -24.17
C GLU A 181 14.85 -7.66 -24.81
N ASP A 182 13.83 -8.00 -24.03
CA ASP A 182 12.75 -8.92 -24.40
C ASP A 182 11.46 -8.18 -24.72
N SER A 183 11.56 -6.85 -24.83
CA SER A 183 10.47 -5.97 -25.22
C SER A 183 9.94 -6.32 -26.61
N GLY A 184 8.63 -6.16 -26.77
CA GLY A 184 7.97 -6.39 -28.05
C GLY A 184 6.85 -7.42 -28.06
N THR A 185 6.37 -7.93 -26.92
CA THR A 185 5.12 -8.71 -26.92
C THR A 185 4.00 -7.82 -27.46
N VAL A 186 3.25 -8.33 -28.43
CA VAL A 186 2.22 -7.56 -29.13
C VAL A 186 0.84 -8.01 -28.70
N GLY A 187 -0.08 -7.06 -28.63
CA GLY A 187 -1.46 -7.34 -28.24
C GLY A 187 -2.41 -6.27 -28.74
N ALA A 188 -3.65 -6.65 -28.97
CA ALA A 188 -4.71 -5.77 -29.45
C ALA A 188 -6.05 -6.10 -28.79
N VAL A 189 -6.86 -5.06 -28.58
CA VAL A 189 -8.25 -5.12 -28.11
C VAL A 189 -9.14 -4.29 -29.02
N ALA A 190 -10.38 -4.74 -29.24
CA ALA A 190 -11.33 -4.05 -30.10
C ALA A 190 -12.77 -4.15 -29.58
N LEU A 191 -13.56 -3.13 -29.89
CA LEU A 191 -15.01 -3.05 -29.72
C LEU A 191 -15.63 -2.77 -31.10
N ASP A 192 -16.45 -3.69 -31.59
CA ASP A 192 -17.12 -3.55 -32.88
C ASP A 192 -18.46 -2.79 -32.82
N ILE A 193 -19.06 -2.54 -33.99
CA ILE A 193 -20.34 -1.81 -34.12
C ILE A 193 -21.51 -2.52 -33.42
N HIS A 194 -21.36 -3.81 -33.09
CA HIS A 194 -22.36 -4.60 -32.38
C HIS A 194 -22.14 -4.61 -30.87
N GLY A 195 -21.16 -3.85 -30.36
CA GLY A 195 -20.81 -3.80 -28.95
C GLY A 195 -20.06 -5.03 -28.46
N ARG A 196 -19.44 -5.82 -29.35
CA ARG A 196 -18.70 -7.03 -29.01
C ARG A 196 -17.22 -6.72 -28.81
N LEU A 197 -16.67 -7.24 -27.71
CA LEU A 197 -15.28 -7.08 -27.34
C LEU A 197 -14.44 -8.29 -27.77
N ALA A 198 -13.20 -8.05 -28.17
CA ALA A 198 -12.22 -9.10 -28.44
C ALA A 198 -10.83 -8.70 -27.96
N ALA A 199 -9.99 -9.69 -27.67
CA ALA A 199 -8.58 -9.51 -27.32
C ALA A 199 -7.72 -10.56 -28.02
N ALA A 200 -6.53 -10.18 -28.45
CA ALA A 200 -5.54 -11.05 -29.07
C ALA A 200 -4.12 -10.64 -28.70
N GLY A 201 -3.19 -11.60 -28.68
CA GLY A 201 -1.78 -11.30 -28.46
C GLY A 201 -0.87 -12.44 -28.88
N SER A 202 0.41 -12.09 -29.09
CA SER A 202 1.45 -12.98 -29.61
C SER A 202 2.81 -12.62 -29.03
N THR A 203 3.65 -13.63 -28.76
CA THR A 203 4.97 -13.43 -28.17
C THR A 203 5.98 -14.51 -28.57
N GLY A 204 7.26 -14.14 -28.61
CA GLY A 204 8.40 -15.07 -28.57
C GLY A 204 8.86 -15.44 -27.15
N GLY A 205 8.36 -14.74 -26.12
CA GLY A 205 8.80 -14.88 -24.73
C GLY A 205 10.14 -14.18 -24.44
N ALA A 206 10.76 -14.51 -23.32
CA ALA A 206 12.05 -13.91 -22.92
C ALA A 206 13.23 -14.49 -23.71
N THR A 207 14.21 -13.65 -24.06
CA THR A 207 15.47 -14.09 -24.66
C THR A 207 16.20 -14.98 -23.66
N PHE A 208 16.67 -16.12 -24.14
CA PHE A 208 17.35 -17.13 -23.33
C PHE A 208 16.42 -17.78 -22.29
N LYS A 209 15.10 -17.79 -22.54
CA LYS A 209 14.16 -18.59 -21.74
C LYS A 209 14.53 -20.07 -21.79
N ALA A 210 14.24 -20.80 -20.72
CA ALA A 210 14.37 -22.25 -20.71
C ALA A 210 13.50 -22.86 -21.81
N LYS A 211 13.99 -23.92 -22.46
CA LYS A 211 13.21 -24.62 -23.48
C LYS A 211 11.87 -25.10 -22.92
N GLY A 212 10.79 -24.85 -23.65
CA GLY A 212 9.43 -25.21 -23.23
C GLY A 212 8.83 -24.32 -22.15
N ARG A 213 9.50 -23.22 -21.74
CA ARG A 213 8.90 -22.23 -20.84
C ARG A 213 7.72 -21.55 -21.53
N LEU A 214 6.55 -21.69 -20.92
CA LEU A 214 5.29 -21.08 -21.34
C LEU A 214 5.07 -19.72 -20.67
N GLY A 215 4.54 -18.74 -21.42
CA GLY A 215 4.19 -17.42 -20.94
C GLY A 215 2.72 -17.16 -20.68
N ASP A 216 2.48 -15.93 -20.25
CA ASP A 216 1.17 -15.40 -19.90
C ASP A 216 0.24 -15.24 -21.11
N THR A 217 0.81 -15.02 -22.30
CA THR A 217 0.05 -14.80 -23.54
C THR A 217 -0.84 -15.99 -23.89
N ALA A 218 -0.32 -17.22 -23.81
CA ALA A 218 -1.10 -18.41 -24.12
C ALA A 218 -2.02 -18.85 -22.96
N VAL A 219 -1.72 -18.45 -21.72
CA VAL A 219 -2.52 -18.80 -20.53
C VAL A 219 -3.65 -17.78 -20.34
N ILE A 220 -4.86 -18.19 -20.72
CA ILE A 220 -6.05 -17.34 -20.68
C ILE A 220 -6.36 -16.85 -19.27
N GLY A 221 -6.65 -15.56 -19.14
CA GLY A 221 -6.87 -14.89 -17.86
C GLY A 221 -5.59 -14.44 -17.15
N ALA A 222 -4.41 -14.89 -17.59
CA ALA A 222 -3.14 -14.34 -17.13
C ALA A 222 -2.77 -13.08 -17.91
N GLY A 223 -2.35 -13.21 -19.18
CA GLY A 223 -1.94 -12.08 -20.00
C GLY A 223 -3.03 -11.52 -20.90
N ILE A 224 -4.06 -12.31 -21.22
CA ILE A 224 -5.12 -11.94 -22.17
C ILE A 224 -6.49 -12.34 -21.62
N LEU A 225 -7.47 -11.45 -21.73
CA LEU A 225 -8.86 -11.69 -21.36
C LEU A 225 -9.80 -10.84 -22.24
N ALA A 226 -10.94 -11.38 -22.66
CA ALA A 226 -12.07 -10.59 -23.13
C ALA A 226 -13.39 -11.19 -22.65
N ASN A 227 -14.33 -10.33 -22.26
CA ASN A 227 -15.71 -10.68 -21.96
C ASN A 227 -16.65 -9.53 -22.38
N GLU A 228 -17.94 -9.62 -22.05
CA GLU A 228 -18.94 -8.60 -22.40
C GLU A 228 -18.65 -7.20 -21.83
N ARG A 229 -17.77 -7.07 -20.83
CA ARG A 229 -17.50 -5.81 -20.13
C ARG A 229 -16.14 -5.21 -20.46
N VAL A 230 -15.11 -6.05 -20.60
CA VAL A 230 -13.73 -5.59 -20.77
C VAL A 230 -12.90 -6.57 -21.61
N ALA A 231 -12.01 -6.00 -22.42
CA ALA A 231 -10.91 -6.68 -23.10
C ALA A 231 -9.57 -6.16 -22.56
N VAL A 232 -8.62 -7.05 -22.31
CA VAL A 232 -7.33 -6.77 -21.66
C VAL A 232 -6.23 -7.58 -22.33
N VAL A 233 -5.11 -6.92 -22.62
CA VAL A 233 -3.85 -7.54 -23.05
C VAL A 233 -2.68 -6.95 -22.25
N CYS A 234 -1.79 -7.82 -21.77
CA CYS A 234 -0.66 -7.47 -20.92
C CYS A 234 0.68 -7.65 -21.65
N SER A 235 1.70 -6.93 -21.18
CA SER A 235 3.08 -7.05 -21.64
C SER A 235 4.04 -6.75 -20.48
N GLY A 236 5.00 -7.64 -20.23
CA GLY A 236 5.99 -7.48 -19.17
C GLY A 236 6.66 -8.80 -18.80
N SER A 237 7.01 -8.96 -17.52
CA SER A 237 7.54 -10.22 -16.99
C SER A 237 6.44 -11.27 -17.00
N GLY A 238 6.51 -12.20 -17.96
CA GLY A 238 5.46 -13.21 -18.13
C GLY A 238 5.26 -14.10 -16.89
N ASP A 239 6.32 -14.35 -16.11
CA ASP A 239 6.19 -15.16 -14.87
C ASP A 239 5.46 -14.39 -13.76
N ASP A 240 5.64 -13.08 -13.68
CA ASP A 240 4.92 -12.25 -12.70
C ASP A 240 3.45 -12.07 -13.11
N ILE A 241 3.18 -11.91 -14.41
CA ILE A 241 1.81 -11.85 -14.94
C ILE A 241 1.06 -13.18 -14.70
N LEU A 242 1.74 -14.32 -14.91
CA LEU A 242 1.20 -15.65 -14.63
C LEU A 242 0.84 -15.84 -13.15
N ARG A 243 1.75 -15.47 -12.23
CA ARG A 243 1.52 -15.63 -10.78
C ARG A 243 0.33 -14.82 -10.28
N GLU A 244 0.09 -13.64 -10.86
CA GLU A 244 -0.98 -12.73 -10.46
C GLU A 244 -2.33 -12.98 -11.16
N MET A 245 -2.36 -13.81 -12.22
CA MET A 245 -3.53 -13.95 -13.09
C MET A 245 -4.10 -12.58 -13.50
N LEU A 246 -3.22 -11.72 -14.00
CA LEU A 246 -3.40 -10.27 -13.99
C LEU A 246 -4.60 -9.78 -14.81
N ALA A 247 -4.80 -10.30 -16.02
CA ALA A 247 -5.92 -9.89 -16.88
C ALA A 247 -7.27 -10.21 -16.20
N ASN A 248 -7.37 -11.35 -15.51
CA ASN A 248 -8.55 -11.71 -14.72
C ASN A 248 -8.74 -10.78 -13.51
N LYS A 249 -7.65 -10.44 -12.80
CA LYS A 249 -7.66 -9.47 -11.70
C LYS A 249 -8.16 -8.10 -12.14
N ILE A 250 -7.70 -7.59 -13.29
CA ILE A 250 -8.17 -6.32 -13.88
C ILE A 250 -9.65 -6.40 -14.22
N SER A 251 -10.11 -7.48 -14.84
CA SER A 251 -11.54 -7.65 -15.14
C SER A 251 -12.41 -7.76 -13.88
N PHE A 252 -11.88 -8.32 -12.79
CA PHE A 252 -12.58 -8.33 -11.51
C PHE A 252 -12.66 -6.93 -10.89
N LEU A 253 -11.56 -6.18 -10.86
CA LEU A 253 -11.50 -4.82 -10.31
C LEU A 253 -12.39 -3.83 -11.06
N GLN A 254 -12.46 -3.95 -12.39
CA GLN A 254 -13.30 -3.09 -13.24
C GLN A 254 -14.80 -3.20 -12.89
N LYS A 255 -15.25 -4.27 -12.22
CA LYS A 255 -16.64 -4.41 -11.76
C LYS A 255 -17.03 -3.38 -10.71
N THR A 256 -16.08 -2.87 -9.93
CA THR A 256 -16.32 -1.97 -8.79
C THR A 256 -15.55 -0.65 -8.89
N LYS A 257 -14.63 -0.51 -9.84
CA LYS A 257 -13.78 0.67 -10.04
C LYS A 257 -13.74 1.10 -11.51
N PRO A 258 -13.47 2.39 -11.80
CA PRO A 258 -13.17 2.83 -13.16
C PRO A 258 -12.05 2.01 -13.81
N LEU A 259 -12.10 1.82 -15.14
CA LEU A 259 -11.09 1.04 -15.87
C LEU A 259 -9.67 1.60 -15.67
N SER A 260 -9.52 2.94 -15.59
CA SER A 260 -8.24 3.60 -15.27
C SER A 260 -7.63 3.08 -13.98
N ASP A 261 -8.43 2.94 -12.92
CA ASP A 261 -7.96 2.58 -11.58
C ASP A 261 -7.65 1.09 -11.48
N ALA A 262 -8.40 0.27 -12.21
CA ALA A 262 -8.13 -1.16 -12.31
C ALA A 262 -6.80 -1.43 -13.04
N VAL A 263 -6.51 -0.67 -14.09
CA VAL A 263 -5.32 -0.83 -14.94
C VAL A 263 -4.06 -0.26 -14.30
N THR A 264 -4.13 0.87 -13.57
CA THR A 264 -2.96 1.47 -12.91
C THR A 264 -2.41 0.66 -11.74
N GLN A 265 -3.15 -0.34 -11.26
CA GLN A 265 -2.68 -1.31 -10.25
C GLN A 265 -1.84 -2.45 -10.84
N ALA A 266 -1.70 -2.53 -12.18
CA ALA A 266 -0.99 -3.62 -12.84
C ALA A 266 0.54 -3.51 -12.67
N PRO A 267 1.26 -4.59 -12.32
CA PRO A 267 2.73 -4.58 -12.25
C PRO A 267 3.38 -4.79 -13.63
N CYS A 268 2.74 -4.39 -14.73
CA CYS A 268 3.26 -4.52 -16.10
C CYS A 268 2.61 -3.51 -17.05
N GLY A 269 3.01 -3.55 -18.33
CA GLY A 269 2.28 -2.89 -19.41
C GLY A 269 0.91 -3.52 -19.64
N VAL A 270 -0.12 -2.70 -19.80
CA VAL A 270 -1.49 -3.15 -20.05
C VAL A 270 -2.16 -2.21 -21.04
N VAL A 271 -2.84 -2.80 -22.03
CA VAL A 271 -3.89 -2.11 -22.79
C VAL A 271 -5.22 -2.78 -22.46
N ALA A 272 -6.21 -1.97 -22.10
CA ALA A 272 -7.55 -2.44 -21.82
C ALA A 272 -8.61 -1.55 -22.48
N LEU A 273 -9.75 -2.14 -22.82
CA LEU A 273 -10.89 -1.50 -23.46
C LEU A 273 -12.18 -2.00 -22.81
N ASP A 274 -13.05 -1.08 -22.37
CA ASP A 274 -14.36 -1.44 -21.84
C ASP A 274 -15.49 -1.34 -22.88
N SER A 275 -16.66 -1.86 -22.52
CA SER A 275 -17.88 -1.82 -23.34
C SER A 275 -18.43 -0.42 -23.58
N THR A 276 -17.86 0.63 -22.98
CA THR A 276 -18.25 2.04 -23.21
C THR A 276 -17.44 2.71 -24.32
N ALA A 277 -16.54 1.95 -24.96
CA ALA A 277 -15.55 2.40 -25.94
C ALA A 277 -14.42 3.25 -25.34
N THR A 278 -14.10 3.03 -24.06
CA THR A 278 -12.98 3.72 -23.39
C THR A 278 -11.77 2.80 -23.31
N SER A 279 -10.67 3.19 -23.94
CA SER A 279 -9.39 2.47 -23.87
C SER A 279 -8.42 3.14 -22.90
N PHE A 280 -7.68 2.34 -22.12
CA PHE A 280 -6.58 2.81 -21.27
C PHE A 280 -5.32 2.01 -21.54
N ALA A 281 -4.19 2.71 -21.57
CA ALA A 281 -2.86 2.14 -21.64
C ALA A 281 -2.05 2.57 -20.41
N TYR A 282 -1.39 1.62 -19.76
CA TYR A 282 -0.54 1.85 -18.60
C TYR A 282 0.72 1.01 -18.71
N THR A 283 1.82 1.46 -18.11
CA THR A 283 3.05 0.68 -17.99
C THR A 283 3.80 1.04 -16.74
N ASN A 284 4.42 0.05 -16.11
CA ASN A 284 5.44 0.25 -15.09
C ASN A 284 6.87 0.26 -15.66
N GLY A 285 7.06 -0.24 -16.89
CA GLY A 285 8.30 -0.13 -17.65
C GLY A 285 8.48 1.28 -18.21
N ARG A 286 9.69 1.59 -18.65
CA ARG A 286 10.07 2.95 -19.05
C ARG A 286 9.30 3.46 -20.26
N VAL A 287 9.14 2.62 -21.29
CA VAL A 287 8.41 2.97 -22.51
C VAL A 287 7.43 1.85 -22.84
N PHE A 288 6.24 2.24 -23.28
CA PHE A 288 5.22 1.33 -23.79
C PHE A 288 4.59 1.93 -25.04
N TRP A 289 4.87 1.33 -26.18
CA TRP A 289 4.38 1.80 -27.47
C TRP A 289 2.95 1.35 -27.68
N THR A 290 2.05 2.30 -27.90
CA THR A 290 0.63 2.02 -28.05
C THR A 290 0.04 2.82 -29.20
N ALA A 291 -1.00 2.27 -29.80
CA ALA A 291 -1.85 3.02 -30.71
C ALA A 291 -3.30 2.75 -30.41
N SER A 292 -4.15 3.75 -30.62
CA SER A 292 -5.58 3.63 -30.43
C SER A 292 -6.34 4.40 -31.49
N SER A 293 -7.58 4.01 -31.74
CA SER A 293 -8.51 4.72 -32.60
C SER A 293 -9.93 4.53 -32.06
N SER A 294 -10.77 5.57 -32.18
CA SER A 294 -12.14 5.52 -31.67
C SER A 294 -13.05 6.46 -32.45
N SER A 295 -14.36 6.27 -32.33
CA SER A 295 -15.36 7.17 -32.94
C SER A 295 -15.27 8.63 -32.45
N SER A 296 -14.53 8.89 -31.38
CA SER A 296 -14.36 10.22 -30.77
C SER A 296 -13.09 10.97 -31.18
N GLY A 297 -12.22 10.37 -32.01
CA GLY A 297 -10.99 11.05 -32.45
C GLY A 297 -10.18 10.26 -33.48
N PRO A 298 -9.28 10.93 -34.22
CA PRO A 298 -8.42 10.26 -35.19
C PRO A 298 -7.49 9.24 -34.50
N PRO A 299 -6.96 8.25 -35.24
CA PRO A 299 -5.94 7.34 -34.73
C PRO A 299 -4.79 8.09 -34.06
N GLN A 300 -4.41 7.65 -32.86
CA GLN A 300 -3.33 8.21 -32.09
C GLN A 300 -2.30 7.13 -31.79
N VAL A 301 -1.07 7.36 -32.25
CA VAL A 301 0.11 6.67 -31.73
C VAL A 301 0.64 7.47 -30.55
N SER A 302 0.95 6.77 -29.47
CA SER A 302 1.55 7.35 -28.28
C SER A 302 2.60 6.40 -27.71
N PHE A 303 3.64 6.99 -27.14
CA PHE A 303 4.50 6.29 -26.20
C PHE A 303 4.02 6.64 -24.80
N VAL A 304 3.64 5.65 -24.00
CA VAL A 304 3.40 5.85 -22.57
C VAL A 304 4.76 5.80 -21.89
N GLN A 305 5.23 6.95 -21.42
CA GLN A 305 6.37 7.04 -20.50
C GLN A 305 5.85 6.86 -19.07
N ASN A 306 6.46 5.94 -18.32
CA ASN A 306 6.11 5.83 -16.91
C ASN A 306 6.71 7.02 -16.13
N ASN A 307 5.84 7.91 -15.67
CA ASN A 307 6.18 9.06 -14.83
C ASN A 307 6.16 8.72 -13.33
N VAL A 308 5.71 7.53 -12.94
CA VAL A 308 5.61 7.07 -11.54
C VAL A 308 6.44 5.79 -11.36
N PRO A 309 7.74 5.92 -11.06
CA PRO A 309 8.70 4.81 -11.03
C PRO A 309 8.70 4.03 -9.70
N LEU A 310 7.63 4.15 -8.91
CA LEU A 310 7.54 3.62 -7.55
C LEU A 310 6.93 2.23 -7.57
N PHE A 311 7.65 1.25 -7.04
CA PHE A 311 7.07 -0.04 -6.71
C PHE A 311 6.57 -0.05 -5.26
N PRO A 312 5.51 -0.82 -4.94
CA PRO A 312 5.00 -0.92 -3.57
C PRO A 312 6.09 -1.22 -2.53
N GLN A 313 7.03 -2.11 -2.84
CA GLN A 313 8.14 -2.46 -1.95
C GLN A 313 9.18 -1.33 -1.74
N HIS A 314 9.18 -0.30 -2.57
CA HIS A 314 10.06 0.87 -2.44
C HIS A 314 9.37 2.05 -1.76
N ILE A 315 8.06 1.96 -1.51
CA ILE A 315 7.30 2.97 -0.78
C ILE A 315 7.74 2.90 0.68
N PHE A 316 8.22 4.02 1.21
CA PHE A 316 8.63 4.14 2.60
C PHE A 316 7.81 5.15 3.39
N TYR A 317 6.93 5.91 2.73
CA TYR A 317 5.98 6.84 3.35
C TYR A 317 4.66 6.77 2.59
N ASP A 318 3.56 6.57 3.30
CA ASP A 318 2.20 6.62 2.75
C ASP A 318 1.21 6.97 3.87
N ASP A 319 0.57 8.12 3.77
CA ASP A 319 -0.47 8.57 4.70
C ASP A 319 -1.89 8.58 4.06
N GLY A 320 -2.02 7.99 2.87
CA GLY A 320 -3.27 7.96 2.11
C GLY A 320 -3.55 9.24 1.30
N ALA A 321 -2.83 10.34 1.54
CA ALA A 321 -2.89 11.58 0.77
C ALA A 321 -1.57 11.89 0.04
N ILE A 322 -0.45 11.32 0.50
CA ILE A 322 0.86 11.44 -0.10
C ILE A 322 1.56 10.08 -0.02
N THR A 323 2.13 9.66 -1.15
CA THR A 323 2.98 8.48 -1.25
C THR A 323 4.40 8.90 -1.60
N ALA A 324 5.41 8.37 -0.92
CA ALA A 324 6.80 8.55 -1.28
C ALA A 324 7.59 7.25 -1.27
N GLY A 325 8.46 7.10 -2.26
CA GLY A 325 9.32 5.94 -2.40
C GLY A 325 10.56 6.20 -3.24
N LEU A 326 11.42 5.18 -3.31
CA LEU A 326 12.61 5.22 -4.17
C LEU A 326 12.25 4.94 -5.62
N THR A 327 12.75 5.78 -6.53
CA THR A 327 12.58 5.58 -7.98
C THR A 327 13.41 4.41 -8.49
N ARG A 328 12.86 3.66 -9.44
CA ARG A 328 13.59 2.67 -10.24
C ARG A 328 14.63 3.29 -11.17
N TYR A 329 14.49 4.58 -11.51
CA TYR A 329 15.28 5.30 -12.50
C TYR A 329 16.02 6.49 -11.88
N PRO A 330 16.89 6.27 -10.87
CA PRO A 330 17.55 7.36 -10.17
C PRO A 330 18.59 8.05 -11.06
N ILE A 331 18.72 9.38 -10.93
CA ILE A 331 19.87 10.17 -11.39
C ILE A 331 20.85 10.48 -10.25
N SER A 332 20.46 10.27 -9.00
CA SER A 332 21.31 10.39 -7.82
C SER A 332 21.01 9.31 -6.77
N PRO A 333 21.96 8.98 -5.86
CA PRO A 333 21.79 7.93 -4.86
C PRO A 333 20.60 8.17 -3.93
N GLY A 334 19.60 7.29 -3.90
CA GLY A 334 18.43 7.48 -3.03
C GLY A 334 17.44 8.54 -3.51
N GLN A 335 17.46 8.89 -4.81
CA GLN A 335 16.43 9.73 -5.39
C GLN A 335 15.04 9.19 -5.01
N THR A 336 14.23 10.08 -4.47
CA THR A 336 12.89 9.78 -3.96
C THR A 336 11.87 10.52 -4.80
N VAL A 337 10.77 9.86 -5.14
CA VAL A 337 9.61 10.49 -5.78
C VAL A 337 8.49 10.55 -4.76
N ILE A 338 7.84 11.70 -4.66
CA ILE A 338 6.70 12.00 -3.80
C ILE A 338 5.52 12.34 -4.71
N THR A 339 4.37 11.70 -4.51
CA THR A 339 3.18 11.83 -5.35
C THR A 339 1.92 11.98 -4.51
N THR A 340 0.91 12.68 -5.01
CA THR A 340 -0.45 12.68 -4.44
C THR A 340 -1.38 11.69 -5.17
N PRO A 341 -2.36 11.06 -4.48
CA PRO A 341 -3.43 10.30 -5.12
C PRO A 341 -4.29 11.21 -5.99
N GLY A 342 -4.51 10.79 -7.24
CA GLY A 342 -5.20 11.59 -8.25
C GLY A 342 -4.22 12.49 -9.01
N THR A 343 -4.38 12.57 -10.32
CA THR A 343 -3.47 13.25 -11.27
C THR A 343 -3.52 14.78 -11.17
N THR A 344 -3.83 15.33 -9.99
CA THR A 344 -3.98 16.77 -9.77
C THR A 344 -2.61 17.42 -9.71
N PRO A 345 -2.33 18.42 -10.56
CA PRO A 345 -1.06 19.15 -10.51
C PRO A 345 -0.82 19.82 -9.14
N LEU A 346 0.42 19.78 -8.65
CA LEU A 346 0.82 20.34 -7.35
C LEU A 346 0.41 21.80 -7.17
N MET A 347 0.60 22.61 -8.22
CA MET A 347 0.23 24.04 -8.24
C MET A 347 -1.27 24.28 -8.50
N SER A 348 -2.08 23.23 -8.51
CA SER A 348 -3.55 23.30 -8.58
C SER A 348 -4.21 22.90 -7.26
N LEU A 349 -3.44 22.43 -6.28
CA LEU A 349 -3.90 22.31 -4.89
C LEU A 349 -4.20 23.70 -4.32
N ASP A 350 -5.10 23.78 -3.35
CA ASP A 350 -5.24 25.00 -2.56
C ASP A 350 -3.96 25.27 -1.76
N LYS A 351 -3.78 26.53 -1.34
CA LYS A 351 -2.54 26.98 -0.69
C LYS A 351 -2.20 26.15 0.56
N SER A 352 -3.20 25.80 1.38
CA SER A 352 -2.97 25.05 2.62
C SER A 352 -2.54 23.61 2.32
N SER A 353 -3.18 22.95 1.37
CA SER A 353 -2.79 21.62 0.91
C SER A 353 -1.40 21.59 0.27
N PHE A 354 -1.07 22.63 -0.53
CA PHE A 354 0.28 22.78 -1.09
C PHE A 354 1.35 22.91 -0.01
N LEU A 355 1.13 23.77 1.00
CA LEU A 355 2.08 23.94 2.10
C LEU A 355 2.24 22.66 2.92
N ALA A 356 1.14 21.97 3.23
CA ALA A 356 1.17 20.68 3.92
C ALA A 356 1.99 19.63 3.15
N PHE A 357 1.78 19.54 1.83
CA PHE A 357 2.56 18.66 0.96
C PHE A 357 4.06 18.97 1.03
N MET A 358 4.42 20.25 0.91
CA MET A 358 5.83 20.66 0.92
C MET A 358 6.52 20.47 2.27
N MET A 359 5.78 20.64 3.37
CA MET A 359 6.28 20.33 4.72
C MET A 359 6.59 18.84 4.88
N ILE A 360 5.72 17.96 4.38
CA ILE A 360 5.95 16.51 4.36
C ILE A 360 7.15 16.17 3.47
N ALA A 361 7.25 16.79 2.29
CA ALA A 361 8.40 16.62 1.40
C ALA A 361 9.73 17.01 2.06
N ARG A 362 9.77 18.11 2.82
CA ARG A 362 10.94 18.55 3.59
C ARG A 362 11.32 17.53 4.68
N ARG A 363 10.34 16.99 5.40
CA ARG A 363 10.58 15.92 6.40
C ARG A 363 11.17 14.68 5.76
N ILE A 364 10.59 14.23 4.64
CA ILE A 364 11.08 13.08 3.88
C ILE A 364 12.53 13.32 3.42
N ALA A 365 12.83 14.52 2.91
CA ALA A 365 14.19 14.87 2.50
C ALA A 365 15.21 14.77 3.64
N GLY A 366 14.83 15.10 4.88
CA GLY A 366 15.67 14.89 6.06
C GLY A 366 16.01 13.42 6.28
N GLY A 367 15.03 12.52 6.20
CA GLY A 367 15.23 11.07 6.33
C GLY A 367 16.07 10.49 5.20
N VAL A 368 15.80 10.89 3.95
CA VAL A 368 16.57 10.49 2.76
C VAL A 368 18.03 10.89 2.91
N ARG A 369 18.30 12.16 3.25
CA ARG A 369 19.67 12.67 3.47
C ARG A 369 20.42 11.89 4.52
N ALA A 370 19.79 11.59 5.65
CA ALA A 370 20.40 10.78 6.71
C ALA A 370 20.70 9.35 6.24
N ALA A 371 19.80 8.75 5.43
CA ALA A 371 19.97 7.39 4.94
C ALA A 371 21.16 7.24 3.99
N VAL A 372 21.35 8.21 3.08
CA VAL A 372 22.43 8.22 2.07
C VAL A 372 23.64 9.08 2.44
N LEU A 373 23.69 9.59 3.68
CA LEU A 373 24.77 10.46 4.18
C LEU A 373 25.00 11.72 3.35
N ALA A 374 23.92 12.29 2.77
CA ALA A 374 24.00 13.49 1.95
C ALA A 374 23.82 14.77 2.78
N LYS A 375 24.79 15.67 2.68
CA LYS A 375 24.67 17.01 3.28
C LYS A 375 23.64 17.87 2.55
N HIS A 376 23.47 17.68 1.24
CA HIS A 376 22.63 18.52 0.39
C HIS A 376 21.58 17.69 -0.36
N CYS A 377 20.39 18.24 -0.55
CA CYS A 377 19.33 17.62 -1.33
C CYS A 377 18.58 18.65 -2.19
N GLY A 378 18.58 18.43 -3.50
CA GLY A 378 17.73 19.19 -4.42
C GLY A 378 16.28 18.71 -4.37
N LEU A 379 15.36 19.56 -4.81
CA LEU A 379 13.95 19.23 -5.01
C LEU A 379 13.51 19.74 -6.38
N VAL A 380 12.85 18.90 -7.17
CA VAL A 380 12.37 19.27 -8.51
C VAL A 380 10.95 18.79 -8.77
N SER A 381 10.19 19.57 -9.52
CA SER A 381 8.87 19.21 -10.04
C SER A 381 8.71 19.70 -11.47
N ASN A 382 8.05 18.89 -12.31
CA ASN A 382 7.60 19.31 -13.64
C ASN A 382 6.27 20.08 -13.58
N GLY A 383 5.75 20.37 -12.39
CA GLY A 383 4.46 21.01 -12.19
C GLY A 383 3.27 20.07 -12.36
N GLY A 384 3.51 18.76 -12.43
CA GLY A 384 2.49 17.70 -12.34
C GLY A 384 2.14 17.35 -10.90
N ASP A 385 1.73 16.12 -10.67
CA ASP A 385 1.29 15.53 -9.38
C ASP A 385 2.46 14.98 -8.53
N SER A 386 3.70 15.27 -8.91
CA SER A 386 4.89 14.68 -8.30
C SER A 386 6.03 15.67 -8.07
N VAL A 387 6.85 15.32 -7.07
CA VAL A 387 8.09 16.00 -6.70
C VAL A 387 9.18 14.96 -6.53
N SER A 388 10.37 15.23 -7.07
CA SER A 388 11.57 14.40 -6.87
C SER A 388 12.56 15.07 -5.92
N LEU A 389 13.05 14.31 -4.94
CA LEU A 389 14.17 14.68 -4.07
C LEU A 389 15.46 14.06 -4.61
N LEU A 390 16.50 14.89 -4.72
CA LEU A 390 17.79 14.56 -5.34
C LEU A 390 18.92 14.80 -4.33
N PRO A 391 19.26 13.82 -3.47
CA PRO A 391 20.40 13.94 -2.56
C PRO A 391 21.74 13.82 -3.32
N PHE A 392 22.77 14.54 -2.84
CA PHE A 392 24.13 14.52 -3.40
C PHE A 392 25.17 14.21 -2.31
N PRO A 393 25.49 12.92 -2.06
CA PRO A 393 26.40 12.52 -0.98
C PRO A 393 27.84 13.03 -1.14
N GLN A 394 28.30 13.19 -2.38
CA GLN A 394 29.68 13.60 -2.67
C GLN A 394 29.84 15.12 -2.81
N LEU A 395 28.75 15.89 -2.74
CA LEU A 395 28.83 17.36 -2.77
C LEU A 395 29.47 17.87 -1.48
N LYS A 396 30.75 18.25 -1.55
CA LYS A 396 31.48 18.87 -0.45
C LYS A 396 31.21 20.36 -0.39
N ALA A 397 31.35 20.89 0.82
CA ALA A 397 31.31 22.33 1.01
C ALA A 397 32.57 23.01 0.49
N THR A 398 32.44 23.76 -0.60
CA THR A 398 33.51 24.50 -1.25
C THR A 398 33.34 26.01 -1.16
N GLY A 399 32.12 26.51 -0.89
CA GLY A 399 31.80 27.94 -0.91
C GLY A 399 31.93 28.58 -2.29
N ILE A 400 31.97 27.75 -3.35
CA ILE A 400 32.08 28.16 -4.75
C ILE A 400 30.95 27.47 -5.53
N PRO A 401 30.17 28.20 -6.34
CA PRO A 401 29.10 27.62 -7.16
C PRO A 401 29.64 26.58 -8.14
N ILE A 402 28.91 25.47 -8.28
CA ILE A 402 29.14 24.51 -9.37
C ILE A 402 28.16 24.87 -10.49
N ASP A 403 28.67 25.38 -11.61
CA ASP A 403 27.87 25.77 -12.77
C ASP A 403 27.99 24.77 -13.92
N SER A 404 26.90 24.60 -14.67
CA SER A 404 26.90 23.91 -15.96
C SER A 404 27.10 24.91 -17.10
N ASN A 405 28.04 24.61 -18.00
CA ASN A 405 28.26 25.38 -19.23
C ASN A 405 27.26 25.04 -20.35
N GLU A 406 26.34 24.10 -20.11
CA GLU A 406 25.36 23.66 -21.09
C GLU A 406 24.15 24.60 -21.13
N LEU A 407 23.81 25.05 -22.35
CA LEU A 407 22.58 25.80 -22.62
C LEU A 407 21.49 24.87 -23.12
N GLU A 408 20.26 25.05 -22.63
CA GLU A 408 19.10 24.26 -23.04
C GLU A 408 17.84 25.12 -23.08
N TYR A 409 17.09 25.04 -24.17
CA TYR A 409 15.82 25.75 -24.35
C TYR A 409 14.90 25.00 -25.30
N TYR A 410 13.63 24.91 -24.91
CA TYR A 410 12.55 24.39 -25.74
C TYR A 410 11.36 25.33 -25.66
N ALA A 411 10.74 25.61 -26.81
CA ALA A 411 9.53 26.43 -26.87
C ALA A 411 8.30 25.73 -26.26
N VAL A 412 8.30 24.40 -26.22
CA VAL A 412 7.24 23.55 -25.66
C VAL A 412 7.85 22.45 -24.80
N TYR A 413 7.05 21.90 -23.87
CA TYR A 413 7.50 20.91 -22.90
C TYR A 413 8.01 19.63 -23.59
N PRO A 414 9.31 19.30 -23.45
CA PRO A 414 9.92 18.15 -24.13
C PRO A 414 9.73 16.81 -23.38
N GLY A 415 8.95 16.79 -22.29
CA GLY A 415 8.78 15.63 -21.41
C GLY A 415 9.58 15.69 -20.11
N TYR A 416 10.48 16.65 -19.96
CA TYR A 416 11.21 16.93 -18.71
C TYR A 416 11.47 18.44 -18.58
N LEU A 417 11.84 18.88 -17.38
CA LEU A 417 12.37 20.21 -17.12
C LEU A 417 13.80 20.08 -16.60
N SER A 418 14.65 21.03 -16.97
CA SER A 418 15.97 21.18 -16.38
C SER A 418 16.16 22.60 -15.88
N SER A 419 17.04 22.78 -14.90
CA SER A 419 17.46 24.09 -14.44
C SER A 419 18.68 24.63 -15.21
N LYS A 420 19.03 24.05 -16.36
CA LYS A 420 20.14 24.55 -17.21
C LYS A 420 19.87 25.98 -17.69
N ASN A 421 20.92 26.67 -18.09
CA ASN A 421 20.80 28.05 -18.56
C ASN A 421 20.12 28.09 -19.93
N GLY A 422 19.25 29.09 -20.15
CA GLY A 422 18.62 29.36 -21.45
C GLY A 422 19.36 30.43 -22.25
N PRO A 423 19.01 30.63 -23.53
CA PRO A 423 19.49 31.77 -24.30
C PRO A 423 18.94 33.08 -23.71
N LYS A 424 19.70 34.17 -23.88
CA LYS A 424 19.31 35.51 -23.42
C LYS A 424 18.03 35.96 -24.15
N MET A 425 17.01 36.37 -23.40
CA MET A 425 15.73 36.86 -23.95
C MET A 425 15.64 38.39 -23.97
N ASP A 426 14.83 38.91 -24.88
CA ASP A 426 14.47 40.34 -24.97
C ASP A 426 13.50 40.76 -23.83
N PRO A 427 13.42 42.07 -23.50
CA PRO A 427 12.58 42.58 -22.41
C PRO A 427 11.10 42.23 -22.58
N VAL A 428 10.47 41.70 -21.53
CA VAL A 428 9.00 41.52 -21.47
C VAL A 428 8.33 42.88 -21.21
N THR A 429 7.44 43.31 -22.11
CA THR A 429 6.67 44.57 -21.98
C THR A 429 5.33 44.31 -21.27
N GLY A 430 4.92 45.19 -20.35
CA GLY A 430 3.55 45.19 -19.79
C GLY A 430 3.38 44.95 -18.28
N LEU A 431 4.44 45.01 -17.46
CA LEU A 431 4.34 44.96 -16.00
C LEU A 431 4.54 46.36 -15.40
N THR A 432 3.61 46.84 -14.58
CA THR A 432 3.62 48.22 -14.03
C THR A 432 3.74 48.25 -12.50
N GLU A 433 4.48 49.28 -12.05
CA GLU A 433 4.87 49.71 -10.70
C GLU A 433 3.74 49.89 -9.64
N PRO A 434 4.09 49.99 -8.31
CA PRO A 434 5.43 50.19 -7.78
C PRO A 434 6.07 48.97 -7.11
N PHE A 435 7.36 48.81 -7.37
CA PHE A 435 8.27 47.89 -6.69
C PHE A 435 9.19 48.70 -5.76
N ASN A 436 9.28 48.33 -4.48
CA ASN A 436 10.19 48.87 -3.49
C ASN A 436 11.62 48.38 -3.76
N ASN A 437 12.53 49.32 -3.99
CA ASN A 437 13.93 49.05 -4.34
C ASN A 437 14.88 49.11 -3.13
N ALA A 438 14.35 49.16 -1.91
CA ALA A 438 15.18 49.17 -0.72
C ALA A 438 15.82 47.78 -0.50
N PHE A 439 17.15 47.71 -0.66
CA PHE A 439 17.95 46.58 -0.19
C PHE A 439 18.21 46.76 1.31
N TYR A 440 17.68 45.86 2.13
CA TYR A 440 17.81 45.92 3.60
C TYR A 440 19.00 45.10 4.14
N GLY A 441 19.85 44.54 3.27
CA GLY A 441 21.08 43.85 3.64
C GLY A 441 22.29 44.79 3.76
N GLU A 442 23.47 44.22 4.01
CA GLU A 442 24.73 44.98 4.12
C GLU A 442 25.05 45.73 2.82
N PRO A 443 25.21 47.08 2.82
CA PRO A 443 25.40 47.87 1.61
C PRO A 443 26.62 47.48 0.75
N THR A 444 27.58 46.76 1.33
CA THR A 444 28.80 46.27 0.67
C THR A 444 28.65 44.89 0.03
N ASP A 445 27.50 44.22 0.19
CA ASP A 445 27.21 42.92 -0.42
C ASP A 445 27.21 43.03 -1.95
N ASN A 446 28.15 42.36 -2.61
CA ASN A 446 28.34 42.39 -4.06
C ASN A 446 27.81 41.12 -4.77
N GLU A 447 27.05 40.29 -4.07
CA GLU A 447 26.39 39.13 -4.66
C GLU A 447 25.36 39.51 -5.74
N LEU A 448 25.08 38.58 -6.68
CA LEU A 448 24.22 38.83 -7.83
C LEU A 448 22.85 39.42 -7.41
N PHE A 449 22.22 38.86 -6.37
CA PHE A 449 20.91 39.28 -5.92
C PHE A 449 20.91 40.65 -5.24
N ALA A 450 21.94 40.97 -4.45
CA ALA A 450 22.08 42.29 -3.86
C ALA A 450 22.21 43.36 -4.95
N ARG A 451 23.00 43.07 -5.99
CA ARG A 451 23.17 43.91 -7.18
C ARG A 451 21.90 44.00 -8.03
N LEU A 452 21.15 42.91 -8.19
CA LEU A 452 19.83 42.90 -8.83
C LEU A 452 18.85 43.77 -8.04
N ILE A 453 18.71 43.59 -6.72
CA ILE A 453 17.79 44.37 -5.89
C ILE A 453 18.11 45.87 -5.96
N ARG A 454 19.40 46.23 -5.90
CA ARG A 454 19.90 47.61 -6.08
C ARG A 454 19.85 48.13 -7.51
N GLN A 455 19.35 47.34 -8.46
CA GLN A 455 19.22 47.66 -9.89
C GLN A 455 20.56 47.94 -10.61
N GLU A 456 21.66 47.40 -10.12
CA GLU A 456 22.96 47.46 -10.81
C GLU A 456 23.02 46.52 -12.03
N ILE A 457 22.11 45.55 -12.10
CA ILE A 457 21.99 44.58 -13.19
C ILE A 457 20.57 44.66 -13.76
N PRO A 458 20.39 44.67 -15.09
CA PRO A 458 19.06 44.63 -15.70
C PRO A 458 18.25 43.42 -15.24
N GLN A 459 17.04 43.66 -14.76
CA GLN A 459 16.12 42.65 -14.26
C GLN A 459 14.68 43.00 -14.61
N TRP A 460 13.80 42.00 -14.65
CA TRP A 460 12.37 42.20 -14.86
C TRP A 460 11.59 41.69 -13.65
N ARG A 461 11.40 42.56 -12.65
CA ARG A 461 10.60 42.23 -11.46
C ARG A 461 9.14 41.98 -11.84
N ILE A 462 8.56 40.92 -11.29
CA ILE A 462 7.19 40.50 -11.59
C ILE A 462 6.29 40.48 -10.36
N TRP A 463 6.86 40.38 -9.15
CA TRP A 463 6.14 40.32 -7.89
C TRP A 463 7.10 40.58 -6.71
N GLU A 464 6.61 41.12 -5.60
CA GLU A 464 7.36 41.26 -4.36
C GLU A 464 6.41 41.37 -3.15
N ASP A 465 6.95 41.11 -1.96
CA ASP A 465 6.34 41.43 -0.67
C ASP A 465 7.37 42.06 0.28
N LYS A 466 7.12 42.05 1.59
CA LYS A 466 8.04 42.65 2.58
C LYS A 466 9.39 41.93 2.70
N ALA A 467 9.47 40.66 2.31
CA ALA A 467 10.62 39.78 2.52
C ALA A 467 11.15 39.12 1.24
N HIS A 468 10.37 39.12 0.15
CA HIS A 468 10.68 38.38 -1.08
C HIS A 468 10.55 39.24 -2.33
N VAL A 469 11.36 38.92 -3.34
CA VAL A 469 11.28 39.50 -4.68
C VAL A 469 11.31 38.40 -5.73
N ALA A 470 10.46 38.52 -6.75
CA ALA A 470 10.43 37.64 -7.91
C ALA A 470 10.72 38.45 -9.18
N PHE A 471 11.59 37.92 -10.04
CA PHE A 471 11.99 38.55 -11.28
C PHE A 471 12.26 37.49 -12.37
N LEU A 472 12.10 37.87 -13.64
CA LEU A 472 12.56 37.06 -14.77
C LEU A 472 14.07 37.26 -14.89
N THR A 473 14.81 36.16 -14.92
CA THR A 473 16.26 36.19 -15.12
C THR A 473 16.61 35.74 -16.55
N PRO A 474 17.47 36.48 -17.28
CA PRO A 474 17.98 36.03 -18.58
C PRO A 474 19.14 35.03 -18.45
N THR A 475 19.72 34.87 -17.26
CA THR A 475 20.85 33.99 -16.94
C THR A 475 20.78 33.63 -15.45
N GLY A 476 20.23 32.46 -15.11
CA GLY A 476 19.76 32.19 -13.75
C GLY A 476 20.48 31.03 -13.05
N LYS A 477 21.74 31.22 -12.64
CA LYS A 477 22.30 30.51 -11.48
C LYS A 477 23.16 31.44 -10.64
N THR A 478 22.92 31.38 -9.34
CA THR A 478 23.86 31.81 -8.33
C THR A 478 23.70 30.90 -7.11
N PRO A 479 24.75 30.80 -6.27
CA PRO A 479 24.72 29.98 -5.06
C PRO A 479 23.67 30.48 -4.06
N GLY A 480 23.18 29.59 -3.22
CA GLY A 480 22.22 29.90 -2.15
C GLY A 480 22.23 28.79 -1.07
N PRO A 481 21.69 28.99 0.14
CA PRO A 481 21.61 27.97 1.16
C PRO A 481 20.57 26.92 0.76
N ASP A 482 20.75 25.72 1.30
CA ASP A 482 19.84 24.61 1.06
C ASP A 482 18.46 24.95 1.62
N ILE A 483 17.48 25.14 0.74
CA ILE A 483 16.12 25.56 1.08
C ILE A 483 15.48 24.60 2.08
N LEU A 484 15.84 23.32 2.02
CA LEU A 484 15.29 22.29 2.92
C LEU A 484 15.88 22.39 4.35
N LEU A 485 16.90 23.22 4.56
CA LEU A 485 17.54 23.50 5.85
C LEU A 485 17.13 24.85 6.47
N LEU A 486 16.28 25.65 5.82
CA LEU A 486 15.70 26.85 6.43
C LEU A 486 14.92 26.49 7.71
N ASN A 487 14.71 27.45 8.60
CA ASN A 487 13.77 27.27 9.72
C ASN A 487 12.32 27.20 9.19
N ASP A 488 11.38 26.76 10.03
CA ASP A 488 10.02 26.47 9.58
C ASP A 488 9.27 27.69 9.06
N GLN A 489 9.45 28.85 9.70
CA GLN A 489 8.79 30.09 9.30
C GLN A 489 9.32 30.59 7.95
N ASP A 490 10.64 30.70 7.80
CA ASP A 490 11.27 31.17 6.56
C ASP A 490 10.97 30.22 5.38
N TYR A 491 10.87 28.92 5.65
CA TYR A 491 10.50 27.93 4.65
C TYR A 491 9.05 28.11 4.19
N GLU A 492 8.11 28.25 5.11
CA GLU A 492 6.69 28.45 4.80
C GLU A 492 6.43 29.77 4.05
N ASP A 493 7.11 30.83 4.46
CA ASP A 493 7.01 32.16 3.83
C ASP A 493 7.54 32.14 2.40
N LEU A 494 8.70 31.53 2.15
CA LEU A 494 9.26 31.37 0.80
C LEU A 494 8.36 30.51 -0.10
N LEU A 495 7.77 29.43 0.42
CA LEU A 495 6.84 28.59 -0.32
C LEU A 495 5.54 29.32 -0.65
N THR A 496 5.04 30.13 0.29
CA THR A 496 3.88 31.00 0.08
C THR A 496 4.12 31.99 -1.06
N ALA A 497 5.30 32.63 -1.08
CA ALA A 497 5.70 33.53 -2.15
C ALA A 497 5.78 32.78 -3.49
N ALA A 498 6.46 31.62 -3.53
CA ALA A 498 6.59 30.81 -4.73
C ALA A 498 5.23 30.35 -5.29
N TYR A 499 4.33 29.88 -4.43
CA TYR A 499 2.96 29.50 -4.83
C TYR A 499 2.21 30.68 -5.44
N THR A 500 2.28 31.86 -4.81
CA THR A 500 1.61 33.08 -5.28
C THR A 500 2.11 33.50 -6.66
N VAL A 501 3.43 33.53 -6.85
CA VAL A 501 4.06 33.85 -8.13
C VAL A 501 3.69 32.81 -9.21
N ALA A 502 3.67 31.52 -8.87
CA ALA A 502 3.25 30.47 -9.79
C ALA A 502 1.79 30.65 -10.26
N GLN A 503 0.86 31.05 -9.38
CA GLN A 503 -0.52 31.35 -9.78
C GLN A 503 -0.59 32.57 -10.72
N HIS A 504 0.20 33.61 -10.46
CA HIS A 504 0.28 34.77 -11.35
C HIS A 504 0.80 34.37 -12.74
N LEU A 505 1.86 33.56 -12.80
CA LEU A 505 2.41 33.04 -14.07
C LEU A 505 1.40 32.17 -14.82
N LYS A 506 0.69 31.26 -14.13
CA LYS A 506 -0.36 30.43 -14.73
C LYS A 506 -1.45 31.27 -15.39
N LYS A 507 -1.91 32.31 -14.71
CA LYS A 507 -2.94 33.22 -15.22
C LYS A 507 -2.43 34.07 -16.40
N ALA A 508 -1.23 34.64 -16.27
CA ALA A 508 -0.67 35.53 -17.30
C ALA A 508 -0.32 34.80 -18.60
N LEU A 509 0.23 33.58 -18.50
CA LEU A 509 0.70 32.80 -19.64
C LEU A 509 -0.34 31.78 -20.14
N GLN A 510 -1.51 31.69 -19.49
CA GLN A 510 -2.58 30.74 -19.79
C GLN A 510 -2.11 29.26 -19.79
N ILE A 511 -1.23 28.93 -18.85
CA ILE A 511 -0.64 27.60 -18.70
C ILE A 511 -1.29 26.82 -17.55
N ARG A 512 -1.31 25.50 -17.67
CA ARG A 512 -1.87 24.61 -16.63
C ARG A 512 -0.86 24.24 -15.56
N ARG A 513 0.42 24.13 -15.92
CA ARG A 513 1.49 23.63 -15.05
C ARG A 513 2.62 24.65 -14.92
N CYS A 514 3.25 24.66 -13.75
CA CYS A 514 4.45 25.44 -13.48
C CYS A 514 5.40 24.55 -12.70
N GLY A 515 6.58 24.28 -13.28
CA GLY A 515 7.64 23.51 -12.64
C GLY A 515 8.35 24.30 -11.55
N MET A 516 9.02 23.59 -10.65
CA MET A 516 9.66 24.17 -9.47
C MET A 516 10.99 23.47 -9.18
N PHE A 517 12.04 24.25 -8.88
CA PHE A 517 13.38 23.74 -8.58
C PHE A 517 13.97 24.41 -7.33
N PHE A 518 14.49 23.60 -6.41
CA PHE A 518 15.27 24.01 -5.25
C PHE A 518 16.73 23.61 -5.48
N GLU A 519 17.57 24.59 -5.79
CA GLU A 519 18.92 24.38 -6.32
C GLU A 519 20.01 25.13 -5.53
N GLY A 520 19.66 25.75 -4.40
CA GLY A 520 20.60 26.50 -3.57
C GLY A 520 21.57 25.59 -2.80
N PHE A 521 22.79 25.43 -3.30
CA PHE A 521 23.91 24.90 -2.50
C PHE A 521 24.97 26.00 -2.32
N GLU A 522 25.19 26.39 -1.05
CA GLU A 522 26.30 27.23 -0.55
C GLU A 522 26.34 28.71 -0.95
N GLY A 523 25.32 29.50 -0.55
CA GLY A 523 25.32 30.98 -0.57
C GLY A 523 24.47 31.58 0.55
N ASP A 524 24.37 32.91 0.63
CA ASP A 524 23.74 33.64 1.75
C ASP A 524 22.21 33.89 1.62
N TYR A 525 21.57 33.50 0.51
CA TYR A 525 20.12 33.72 0.26
C TYR A 525 19.42 32.54 -0.44
N ALA A 526 18.23 32.15 0.05
CA ALA A 526 17.43 31.05 -0.50
C ALA A 526 16.55 31.51 -1.68
N HIS A 527 16.43 30.70 -2.74
CA HIS A 527 15.62 31.04 -3.91
C HIS A 527 14.94 29.82 -4.54
N VAL A 528 13.72 30.00 -5.05
CA VAL A 528 12.97 28.97 -5.79
C VAL A 528 12.90 29.37 -7.26
N LYS A 529 13.25 28.46 -8.18
CA LYS A 529 13.06 28.69 -9.62
C LYS A 529 11.72 28.13 -10.06
N LEU A 530 10.94 28.96 -10.75
CA LEU A 530 9.65 28.60 -11.33
C LEU A 530 9.76 28.58 -12.85
N ILE A 531 9.33 27.48 -13.47
CA ILE A 531 9.42 27.30 -14.93
C ILE A 531 8.01 27.12 -15.50
N PRO A 532 7.49 28.09 -16.28
CA PRO A 532 6.27 27.95 -17.07
C PRO A 532 6.29 26.72 -17.98
N VAL A 533 5.24 25.88 -17.97
CA VAL A 533 5.16 24.68 -18.82
C VAL A 533 4.12 24.86 -19.92
N HIS A 534 4.59 24.96 -21.16
CA HIS A 534 3.76 25.03 -22.37
C HIS A 534 3.58 23.64 -22.97
N GLU A 535 2.35 23.10 -23.01
CA GLU A 535 2.08 21.77 -23.56
C GLU A 535 2.24 21.76 -25.10
N PRO A 536 2.93 20.75 -25.68
CA PRO A 536 3.08 20.64 -27.13
C PRO A 536 1.78 20.18 -27.80
N THR A 537 1.51 20.71 -29.00
CA THR A 537 0.48 20.18 -29.91
C THR A 537 0.87 18.79 -30.44
N GLN A 538 -0.07 18.04 -31.01
CA GLN A 538 0.22 16.70 -31.58
C GLN A 538 1.32 16.74 -32.64
N GLU A 539 1.34 17.77 -33.49
CA GLU A 539 2.36 17.94 -34.53
C GLU A 539 3.72 18.30 -33.94
N GLN A 540 3.75 19.16 -32.92
CA GLN A 540 4.99 19.50 -32.22
C GLN A 540 5.57 18.28 -31.50
N ARG A 541 4.74 17.39 -30.93
CA ARG A 541 5.20 16.16 -30.25
C ARG A 541 6.02 15.24 -31.16
N LYS A 542 5.66 15.13 -32.44
CA LYS A 542 6.40 14.32 -33.42
C LYS A 542 7.83 14.80 -33.64
N ASN A 543 8.09 16.08 -33.37
CA ASN A 543 9.39 16.72 -33.57
C ASN A 543 10.20 16.84 -32.27
N ILE A 544 9.69 16.36 -31.14
CA ILE A 544 10.44 16.34 -29.87
C ILE A 544 11.33 15.09 -29.87
N PRO A 545 12.67 15.24 -29.91
CA PRO A 545 13.56 14.08 -29.94
C PRO A 545 13.47 13.30 -28.63
N ILE A 546 13.24 11.99 -28.73
CA ILE A 546 13.32 11.08 -27.59
C ILE A 546 14.78 10.99 -27.14
N ARG A 547 15.07 11.45 -25.92
CA ARG A 547 16.42 11.39 -25.33
C ARG A 547 16.61 10.11 -24.52
N GLY A 548 17.86 9.65 -24.48
CA GLY A 548 18.29 8.56 -23.60
C GLY A 548 18.22 8.96 -22.12
N PRO A 549 18.54 8.05 -21.18
CA PRO A 549 18.49 8.36 -19.76
C PRO A 549 19.45 9.49 -19.39
N ALA A 550 19.03 10.33 -18.45
CA ALA A 550 19.95 11.24 -17.77
C ALA A 550 21.06 10.43 -17.08
N ALA A 551 22.31 10.90 -17.14
CA ALA A 551 23.39 10.19 -16.47
C ALA A 551 23.19 10.18 -14.94
N PHE A 552 23.39 9.01 -14.33
CA PHE A 552 23.46 8.86 -12.87
C PHE A 552 24.76 9.48 -12.36
N SER A 553 24.67 10.31 -11.32
CA SER A 553 25.83 10.95 -10.70
C SER A 553 25.62 11.14 -9.20
N GLU A 554 26.64 10.79 -8.41
CA GLU A 554 26.66 11.07 -6.97
C GLU A 554 27.10 12.52 -6.65
N ASN A 555 27.73 13.17 -7.64
CA ASN A 555 28.13 14.57 -7.59
C ASN A 555 27.06 15.46 -8.25
N TYR A 556 26.85 16.64 -7.67
CA TYR A 556 26.03 17.67 -8.29
C TYR A 556 26.75 18.24 -9.54
N ARG A 557 26.05 18.26 -10.68
CA ARG A 557 26.61 18.67 -11.99
C ARG A 557 26.37 20.14 -12.34
N GLY A 558 25.99 20.93 -11.36
CA GLY A 558 25.61 22.32 -11.57
C GLY A 558 24.26 22.51 -12.24
N PHE A 559 23.41 21.49 -12.28
CA PHE A 559 21.97 21.61 -12.61
C PHE A 559 21.16 20.46 -12.02
N LEU A 560 19.85 20.68 -11.87
CA LEU A 560 18.85 19.67 -11.55
C LEU A 560 17.94 19.42 -12.77
N THR A 561 17.37 18.23 -12.85
CA THR A 561 16.47 17.84 -13.94
C THR A 561 15.39 16.90 -13.42
N THR A 562 14.20 16.95 -14.02
CA THR A 562 13.14 15.95 -13.80
C THR A 562 13.30 14.74 -14.71
N GLU A 563 14.32 14.70 -15.55
CA GLU A 563 14.64 13.58 -16.43
C GLU A 563 15.03 12.34 -15.62
N LEU A 564 14.61 11.16 -16.07
CA LEU A 564 14.83 9.90 -15.37
C LEU A 564 16.18 9.28 -15.73
N GLY A 565 16.88 8.74 -14.74
CA GLY A 565 18.22 8.12 -14.91
C GLY A 565 18.17 6.65 -15.29
N PRO A 566 19.29 5.95 -15.51
CA PRO A 566 19.27 4.52 -15.86
C PRO A 566 18.53 3.68 -14.80
N ARG A 567 18.09 2.46 -15.17
CA ARG A 567 17.56 1.50 -14.18
C ARG A 567 18.60 1.28 -13.08
N ALA A 568 18.18 1.36 -11.83
CA ALA A 568 19.06 1.21 -10.68
C ALA A 568 19.84 -0.12 -10.77
N SER A 569 21.18 -0.04 -10.73
CA SER A 569 22.08 -1.21 -10.81
C SER A 569 21.92 -2.15 -9.62
N ASN A 570 21.58 -1.62 -8.45
CA ASN A 570 21.34 -2.35 -7.21
C ASN A 570 19.84 -2.41 -6.87
N PHE A 571 19.00 -2.70 -7.87
CA PHE A 571 17.54 -2.71 -7.72
C PHE A 571 17.06 -3.57 -6.52
N ASP A 572 17.67 -4.73 -6.30
CA ASP A 572 17.31 -5.65 -5.21
C ASP A 572 17.61 -5.11 -3.80
N LYS A 573 18.43 -4.06 -3.69
CA LYS A 573 18.78 -3.40 -2.41
C LYS A 573 17.93 -2.15 -2.13
N LEU A 574 17.11 -1.72 -3.08
CA LEU A 574 16.21 -0.58 -2.88
C LEU A 574 15.21 -0.80 -1.72
N PRO A 575 14.65 -2.00 -1.50
CA PRO A 575 13.78 -2.26 -0.34
C PRO A 575 14.49 -2.01 1.01
N ASP A 576 15.75 -2.40 1.14
CA ASP A 576 16.52 -2.18 2.39
C ASP A 576 16.76 -0.69 2.64
N LEU A 577 17.11 0.06 1.58
CA LEU A 577 17.27 1.51 1.67
C LEU A 577 15.93 2.20 1.99
N ALA A 578 14.82 1.74 1.39
CA ALA A 578 13.49 2.23 1.69
C ALA A 578 13.11 1.95 3.16
N ALA A 579 13.41 0.77 3.70
CA ALA A 579 13.19 0.46 5.11
C ALA A 579 14.01 1.36 6.04
N LYS A 580 15.28 1.61 5.71
CA LYS A 580 16.15 2.54 6.46
C LYS A 580 15.61 3.98 6.41
N ILE A 581 15.17 4.44 5.24
CA ILE A 581 14.56 5.78 5.11
C ILE A 581 13.27 5.83 5.91
N ARG A 582 12.42 4.80 5.84
CA ARG A 582 11.18 4.70 6.63
C ARG A 582 11.48 4.94 8.10
N GLU A 583 12.42 4.20 8.68
CA GLU A 583 12.85 4.38 10.07
C GLU A 583 13.29 5.82 10.37
N LEU A 584 14.12 6.41 9.52
CA LEU A 584 14.65 7.77 9.69
C LEU A 584 13.60 8.87 9.47
N THR A 585 12.61 8.63 8.63
CA THR A 585 11.50 9.54 8.35
C THR A 585 10.40 9.42 9.40
N THR A 586 10.16 8.24 9.97
CA THR A 586 9.25 8.02 11.11
C THR A 586 9.84 8.52 12.42
N ASN A 587 11.17 8.52 12.58
CA ASN A 587 11.87 8.88 13.82
C ASN A 587 11.92 10.37 14.19
N LYS A 588 11.12 11.23 13.57
CA LYS A 588 10.84 12.60 14.05
C LYS A 588 9.39 13.01 13.78
N VAL A 589 8.42 12.17 14.17
CA VAL A 589 7.20 12.77 14.74
C VAL A 589 7.68 13.32 16.08
N THR A 590 7.52 14.61 16.33
CA THR A 590 7.48 15.08 17.72
C THR A 590 6.27 14.38 18.32
N LEU A 591 6.46 13.17 18.88
CA LEU A 591 5.37 12.39 19.45
C LEU A 591 4.66 13.30 20.43
N SER A 592 3.36 13.47 20.23
CA SER A 592 2.58 14.27 21.15
C SER A 592 2.76 13.68 22.55
N THR A 593 3.15 14.53 23.50
CA THR A 593 3.51 14.08 24.83
C THR A 593 2.29 13.54 25.56
N VAL A 594 2.40 12.32 26.09
CA VAL A 594 1.38 11.73 26.96
C VAL A 594 1.34 12.54 28.28
N PRO A 595 0.18 13.08 28.70
CA PRO A 595 0.14 14.07 29.78
C PRO A 595 0.55 13.56 31.16
N LYS A 596 0.37 12.26 31.45
CA LYS A 596 0.51 11.68 32.81
C LYS A 596 -0.27 12.44 33.89
N SER A 597 -1.39 13.03 33.49
CA SER A 597 -2.16 13.97 34.31
C SER A 597 -2.79 13.31 35.55
N TRP A 598 -2.91 11.97 35.56
CA TRP A 598 -3.36 11.22 36.73
C TRP A 598 -2.44 11.42 37.96
N LYS A 599 -1.20 11.87 37.79
CA LYS A 599 -0.32 12.24 38.90
C LYS A 599 -0.78 13.48 39.68
N HIS A 600 -1.70 14.25 39.11
CA HIS A 600 -2.24 15.48 39.67
C HIS A 600 -3.78 15.41 39.73
N PRO A 601 -4.35 14.60 40.66
CA PRO A 601 -5.80 14.33 40.70
C PRO A 601 -6.68 15.59 40.72
N GLU A 602 -6.19 16.67 41.34
CA GLU A 602 -6.87 17.96 41.45
C GLU A 602 -7.05 18.70 40.13
N SER A 603 -6.20 18.42 39.13
CA SER A 603 -6.21 19.10 37.82
C SER A 603 -6.46 18.15 36.65
N HIS A 604 -6.52 16.84 36.92
CA HIS A 604 -6.70 15.79 35.91
C HIS A 604 -7.92 16.04 35.01
N ALA A 605 -9.10 16.30 35.60
CA ALA A 605 -10.33 16.52 34.84
C ALA A 605 -10.21 17.66 33.82
N LEU A 606 -9.53 18.76 34.18
CA LEU A 606 -9.29 19.87 33.26
C LEU A 606 -8.25 19.52 32.20
N ALA A 607 -7.17 18.83 32.59
CA ALA A 607 -6.14 18.38 31.66
C ALA A 607 -6.68 17.41 30.60
N VAL A 608 -7.67 16.58 30.95
CA VAL A 608 -8.33 15.66 30.01
C VAL A 608 -9.04 16.42 28.88
N LEU A 609 -9.75 17.51 29.20
CA LEU A 609 -10.54 18.28 28.22
C LEU A 609 -9.69 18.95 27.13
N GLU A 610 -8.45 19.30 27.46
CA GLU A 610 -7.54 19.98 26.53
C GLU A 610 -6.59 19.01 25.82
N SER A 611 -6.60 17.72 26.19
CA SER A 611 -5.61 16.76 25.72
C SER A 611 -6.05 16.02 24.46
N PRO A 612 -5.25 16.08 23.38
CA PRO A 612 -5.45 15.23 22.21
C PRO A 612 -5.32 13.74 22.52
N TRP A 613 -4.52 13.35 23.54
CA TRP A 613 -4.32 11.95 23.93
C TRP A 613 -5.62 11.34 24.47
N TYR A 614 -6.26 11.99 25.44
CA TYR A 614 -7.52 11.48 26.01
C TYR A 614 -8.68 11.57 25.02
N THR A 615 -8.66 12.55 24.10
CA THR A 615 -9.60 12.59 22.97
C THR A 615 -9.46 11.36 22.07
N ALA A 616 -8.22 10.94 21.76
CA ALA A 616 -7.96 9.73 21.00
C ALA A 616 -8.42 8.47 21.78
N MET A 617 -8.11 8.37 23.07
CA MET A 617 -8.57 7.25 23.91
C MET A 617 -10.09 7.12 23.89
N PHE A 618 -10.82 8.22 24.06
CA PHE A 618 -12.28 8.25 24.03
C PHE A 618 -12.85 7.71 22.71
N ARG A 619 -12.31 8.17 21.57
CA ARG A 619 -12.75 7.75 20.24
C ARG A 619 -12.46 6.27 19.96
N MET A 620 -11.28 5.79 20.36
CA MET A 620 -10.90 4.39 20.19
C MET A 620 -11.73 3.47 21.09
N GLN A 621 -11.92 3.81 22.37
CA GLN A 621 -12.79 3.06 23.28
C GLN A 621 -14.24 2.99 22.77
N SER A 622 -14.76 4.13 22.28
CA SER A 622 -16.08 4.16 21.63
C SER A 622 -16.14 3.23 20.43
N THR A 623 -15.11 3.23 19.57
CA THR A 623 -15.04 2.33 18.42
C THR A 623 -15.01 0.87 18.85
N MET A 624 -14.13 0.52 19.79
CA MET A 624 -14.03 -0.86 20.30
C MET A 624 -15.38 -1.36 20.84
N TYR A 625 -16.12 -0.52 21.57
CA TYR A 625 -17.44 -0.88 22.08
C TYR A 625 -18.44 -1.22 20.96
N HIS A 626 -18.59 -0.33 19.96
CA HIS A 626 -19.54 -0.53 18.87
C HIS A 626 -19.15 -1.71 17.98
N GLU A 627 -17.86 -1.85 17.67
CA GLU A 627 -17.34 -2.94 16.85
C GLU A 627 -17.48 -4.30 17.54
N ALA A 628 -17.35 -4.34 18.87
CA ALA A 628 -17.54 -5.57 19.61
C ALA A 628 -19.01 -6.00 19.57
N ILE A 629 -19.94 -5.07 19.77
CA ILE A 629 -21.37 -5.38 19.65
C ILE A 629 -21.70 -5.89 18.24
N ASP A 630 -21.17 -5.25 17.20
CA ASP A 630 -21.40 -5.69 15.82
C ASP A 630 -20.88 -7.11 15.58
N LEU A 631 -19.66 -7.41 16.04
CA LEU A 631 -19.07 -8.75 15.93
C LEU A 631 -19.92 -9.81 16.66
N PHE A 632 -20.25 -9.58 17.93
CA PHE A 632 -20.89 -10.61 18.75
C PHE A 632 -22.37 -10.76 18.46
N ASN A 633 -23.11 -9.66 18.36
CA ASN A 633 -24.55 -9.69 18.12
C ASN A 633 -24.84 -10.00 16.65
N ASN A 634 -24.38 -9.15 15.72
CA ASN A 634 -24.71 -9.29 14.31
C ASN A 634 -23.89 -10.39 13.61
N GLY A 635 -22.62 -10.57 14.00
CA GLY A 635 -21.72 -11.53 13.38
C GLY A 635 -21.85 -12.96 13.92
N LEU A 636 -21.81 -13.14 15.24
CA LEU A 636 -21.78 -14.47 15.88
C LEU A 636 -23.16 -14.92 16.42
N GLY A 637 -24.09 -13.98 16.64
CA GLY A 637 -25.39 -14.25 17.24
C GLY A 637 -25.29 -14.64 18.71
N TYR A 638 -24.41 -13.97 19.46
CA TYR A 638 -24.25 -14.11 20.90
C TYR A 638 -25.10 -13.06 21.62
N GLU A 639 -25.58 -13.39 22.82
CA GLU A 639 -26.45 -12.50 23.58
C GLU A 639 -25.67 -11.65 24.58
N TYR A 640 -26.00 -10.36 24.65
CA TYR A 640 -25.45 -9.47 25.66
C TYR A 640 -26.09 -9.74 27.02
N THR A 641 -25.27 -9.93 28.06
CA THR A 641 -25.76 -10.24 29.41
C THR A 641 -25.68 -9.00 30.30
N VAL A 642 -26.84 -8.59 30.82
CA VAL A 642 -26.93 -7.54 31.83
C VAL A 642 -26.71 -8.17 33.21
N VAL A 643 -25.68 -7.69 33.91
CA VAL A 643 -25.22 -8.26 35.19
C VAL A 643 -25.03 -7.18 36.25
N PRO A 644 -25.23 -7.48 37.54
CA PRO A 644 -24.96 -6.54 38.61
C PRO A 644 -23.44 -6.32 38.77
N VAL A 645 -23.04 -5.10 39.09
CA VAL A 645 -21.63 -4.77 39.40
C VAL A 645 -21.21 -5.33 40.77
N THR A 646 -22.16 -5.75 41.60
CA THR A 646 -21.90 -6.37 42.91
C THR A 646 -22.03 -7.88 42.83
N SER A 647 -21.17 -8.60 43.55
CA SER A 647 -21.20 -10.06 43.65
C SER A 647 -20.86 -10.52 45.06
N SER A 648 -21.63 -11.49 45.56
CA SER A 648 -21.32 -12.22 46.80
C SER A 648 -20.30 -13.34 46.60
N SER A 649 -19.99 -13.68 45.35
CA SER A 649 -19.05 -14.74 44.99
C SER A 649 -17.98 -14.16 44.09
N VAL A 650 -16.78 -13.98 44.63
CA VAL A 650 -15.62 -13.44 43.92
C VAL A 650 -15.13 -14.50 42.93
N SER A 651 -14.87 -14.11 41.68
CA SER A 651 -14.39 -15.04 40.65
C SER A 651 -12.93 -15.46 40.91
N SER A 652 -12.16 -14.60 41.56
CA SER A 652 -10.77 -14.78 41.95
C SER A 652 -10.63 -14.67 43.48
N PRO A 653 -11.10 -15.66 44.26
CA PRO A 653 -11.00 -15.60 45.73
C PRO A 653 -9.54 -15.57 46.20
N MET A 654 -9.30 -15.07 47.41
CA MET A 654 -8.01 -15.25 48.08
C MET A 654 -7.78 -16.74 48.36
N GLY A 655 -6.97 -17.37 47.52
CA GLY A 655 -6.62 -18.80 47.55
C GLY A 655 -5.44 -19.07 46.62
N LEU A 656 -5.01 -20.32 46.49
CA LEU A 656 -3.95 -20.66 45.53
C LEU A 656 -4.44 -20.38 44.10
N GLY A 657 -3.57 -19.84 43.23
CA GLY A 657 -3.90 -19.57 41.83
C GLY A 657 -4.67 -18.27 41.55
N SER A 658 -4.89 -17.42 42.56
CA SER A 658 -5.43 -16.06 42.39
C SER A 658 -4.57 -15.07 43.18
N ASP A 659 -4.16 -13.98 42.53
CA ASP A 659 -3.42 -12.87 43.13
C ASP A 659 -4.26 -11.59 43.23
N SER A 660 -5.58 -11.67 42.98
CA SER A 660 -6.46 -10.50 43.01
C SER A 660 -7.09 -10.26 44.37
N ASP A 661 -7.02 -9.02 44.83
CA ASP A 661 -7.67 -8.57 46.06
C ASP A 661 -9.12 -8.16 45.77
N PRO A 662 -10.16 -8.81 46.32
CA PRO A 662 -11.55 -8.40 46.11
C PRO A 662 -11.88 -7.08 46.82
N VAL A 663 -12.70 -6.23 46.18
CA VAL A 663 -13.14 -4.96 46.76
C VAL A 663 -14.42 -5.16 47.56
N ALA A 664 -14.28 -5.33 48.87
CA ALA A 664 -15.41 -5.44 49.78
C ALA A 664 -16.16 -4.10 49.97
N ILE A 665 -17.49 -4.15 49.94
CA ILE A 665 -18.37 -3.01 50.15
C ILE A 665 -19.56 -3.39 51.04
N THR A 666 -20.27 -2.37 51.52
CA THR A 666 -21.57 -2.54 52.19
C THR A 666 -22.62 -1.76 51.41
N LEU A 667 -23.63 -2.44 50.88
CA LEU A 667 -24.74 -1.84 50.15
C LEU A 667 -26.01 -1.99 50.98
N ASP A 668 -26.54 -0.89 51.52
CA ASP A 668 -27.71 -0.89 52.41
C ASP A 668 -27.64 -1.91 53.57
N GLY A 669 -26.45 -2.08 54.14
CA GLY A 669 -26.19 -3.03 55.23
C GLY A 669 -25.89 -4.46 54.79
N LEU A 670 -25.99 -4.78 53.49
CA LEU A 670 -25.55 -6.05 52.92
C LEU A 670 -24.06 -6.00 52.62
N SER A 671 -23.28 -6.88 53.24
CA SER A 671 -21.87 -7.08 52.89
C SER A 671 -21.77 -7.84 51.57
N THR A 672 -21.08 -7.27 50.59
CA THR A 672 -20.89 -7.82 49.25
C THR A 672 -19.57 -7.30 48.66
N HIS A 673 -19.21 -7.71 47.45
CA HIS A 673 -18.01 -7.23 46.75
C HIS A 673 -18.38 -6.53 45.45
N LEU A 674 -17.52 -5.67 44.95
CA LEU A 674 -17.55 -5.28 43.53
C LEU A 674 -16.98 -6.45 42.71
N ALA A 675 -17.59 -6.72 41.56
CA ALA A 675 -17.21 -7.82 40.69
C ALA A 675 -15.80 -7.59 40.10
N ASP A 676 -14.93 -8.58 40.30
CA ASP A 676 -13.59 -8.69 39.72
C ASP A 676 -13.62 -9.30 38.31
N SER A 677 -14.70 -10.03 38.01
CA SER A 677 -15.06 -10.58 36.70
C SER A 677 -16.53 -11.00 36.70
N GLN A 678 -17.19 -10.95 35.55
CA GLN A 678 -18.58 -11.38 35.36
C GLN A 678 -18.71 -12.80 34.79
N GLN A 679 -17.60 -13.53 34.73
CA GLN A 679 -17.54 -14.89 34.18
C GLN A 679 -18.65 -15.81 34.71
N PHE A 680 -18.84 -15.90 36.03
CA PHE A 680 -19.86 -16.80 36.60
C PHE A 680 -21.28 -16.41 36.20
N ALA A 681 -21.55 -15.12 36.00
CA ALA A 681 -22.84 -14.65 35.53
C ALA A 681 -23.06 -15.01 34.05
N LEU A 682 -22.02 -14.96 33.21
CA LEU A 682 -22.08 -15.42 31.82
C LEU A 682 -22.29 -16.94 31.75
N GLU A 683 -21.60 -17.71 32.59
CA GLU A 683 -21.82 -19.16 32.70
C GLU A 683 -23.25 -19.53 33.13
N TYR A 684 -23.83 -18.72 34.02
CA TYR A 684 -25.22 -18.85 34.41
C TYR A 684 -26.17 -18.49 33.27
N ALA A 685 -25.87 -17.43 32.51
CA ALA A 685 -26.66 -17.01 31.35
C ALA A 685 -26.77 -18.10 30.27
N LEU A 686 -25.68 -18.81 29.97
CA LEU A 686 -25.69 -19.96 29.06
C LEU A 686 -26.66 -21.07 29.49
N ARG A 687 -26.97 -21.16 30.79
CA ARG A 687 -27.89 -22.18 31.32
C ARG A 687 -29.36 -21.76 31.25
N LEU A 688 -29.65 -20.46 31.10
CA LEU A 688 -31.02 -19.92 31.05
C LEU A 688 -31.80 -20.36 29.81
N GLN A 689 -31.12 -20.51 28.67
CA GLN A 689 -31.73 -20.90 27.41
C GLN A 689 -30.95 -22.06 26.78
N GLU A 690 -31.67 -23.11 26.37
CA GLU A 690 -31.06 -24.20 25.62
C GLU A 690 -30.71 -23.75 24.19
N GLY A 691 -29.52 -24.13 23.71
CA GLY A 691 -29.06 -23.78 22.37
C GLY A 691 -28.52 -22.36 22.20
N LEU A 692 -28.27 -21.62 23.29
CA LEU A 692 -27.58 -20.33 23.21
C LEU A 692 -26.17 -20.53 22.64
N LYS A 693 -25.81 -19.73 21.62
CA LYS A 693 -24.49 -19.85 20.96
C LYS A 693 -23.34 -19.30 21.80
N GLY A 694 -23.63 -18.32 22.65
CA GLY A 694 -22.67 -17.65 23.51
C GLY A 694 -23.30 -16.45 24.20
N ALA A 695 -22.66 -16.00 25.27
CA ALA A 695 -23.01 -14.84 26.06
C ALA A 695 -21.80 -13.92 26.19
N TYR A 696 -22.01 -12.60 26.19
CA TYR A 696 -20.92 -11.65 26.37
C TYR A 696 -21.30 -10.47 27.27
N TYR A 697 -20.29 -9.85 27.86
CA TYR A 697 -20.39 -8.71 28.74
C TYR A 697 -19.32 -7.67 28.38
N VAL A 698 -19.70 -6.40 28.46
CA VAL A 698 -18.78 -5.26 28.36
C VAL A 698 -19.12 -4.32 29.50
N GLY A 699 -18.16 -4.07 30.37
CA GLY A 699 -18.34 -3.17 31.48
C GLY A 699 -17.12 -3.10 32.37
N THR A 700 -17.32 -2.83 33.64
CA THR A 700 -16.21 -2.62 34.58
C THR A 700 -15.95 -3.86 35.43
N SER A 701 -14.67 -4.09 35.71
CA SER A 701 -14.21 -5.00 36.77
C SER A 701 -13.38 -4.24 37.79
N CYS A 702 -13.39 -4.70 39.04
CA CYS A 702 -12.77 -4.02 40.16
C CYS A 702 -11.79 -4.93 40.91
N ARG A 703 -10.65 -4.35 41.31
CA ARG A 703 -9.60 -5.02 42.08
C ARG A 703 -9.07 -4.11 43.19
N GLY A 704 -8.66 -4.69 44.31
CA GLY A 704 -8.21 -4.01 45.52
C GLY A 704 -6.69 -3.84 45.65
N GLU A 705 -5.94 -4.45 44.73
CA GLU A 705 -4.47 -4.37 44.66
C GLU A 705 -3.99 -2.93 44.37
N ASP A 706 -2.74 -2.62 44.68
CA ASP A 706 -2.19 -1.29 44.39
C ASP A 706 -1.96 -1.11 42.88
N THR A 707 -2.20 0.11 42.35
CA THR A 707 -2.03 0.35 40.92
C THR A 707 -0.56 0.50 40.51
N ASP A 708 -0.24 -0.02 39.34
CA ASP A 708 1.07 0.12 38.72
C ASP A 708 0.93 0.34 37.20
N ALA A 709 1.99 0.11 36.45
CA ALA A 709 1.98 0.27 34.99
C ALA A 709 1.12 -0.78 34.25
N MET A 710 0.61 -1.81 34.94
CA MET A 710 -0.13 -2.96 34.42
C MET A 710 -1.45 -3.24 35.14
N HIS A 711 -1.63 -2.73 36.37
CA HIS A 711 -2.76 -3.00 37.25
C HIS A 711 -3.54 -1.73 37.58
N LEU A 712 -4.87 -1.83 37.54
CA LEU A 712 -5.83 -0.76 37.81
C LEU A 712 -6.86 -1.28 38.82
N ASN A 713 -7.37 -0.41 39.71
CA ASN A 713 -8.45 -0.80 40.62
C ASN A 713 -9.81 -0.88 39.95
N GLN A 714 -10.00 -0.14 38.85
CA GLN A 714 -11.17 -0.26 37.98
C GLN A 714 -10.69 -0.19 36.54
N PHE A 715 -11.15 -1.12 35.71
CA PHE A 715 -10.79 -1.21 34.30
C PHE A 715 -11.97 -1.71 33.47
N CYS A 716 -11.94 -1.43 32.17
CA CYS A 716 -12.92 -1.94 31.24
C CYS A 716 -12.58 -3.38 30.85
N HIS A 717 -13.54 -4.27 31.07
CA HIS A 717 -13.40 -5.70 30.87
C HIS A 717 -14.41 -6.15 29.83
N PHE A 718 -13.91 -6.72 28.73
CA PHE A 718 -14.72 -7.44 27.76
C PHE A 718 -14.63 -8.93 28.06
N GLU A 719 -15.76 -9.57 28.30
CA GLU A 719 -15.83 -10.99 28.67
C GLU A 719 -16.81 -11.73 27.77
N CYS A 720 -16.48 -12.97 27.42
CA CYS A 720 -17.32 -13.84 26.62
C CYS A 720 -17.28 -15.26 27.16
N GLU A 721 -18.43 -15.95 27.16
CA GLU A 721 -18.56 -17.36 27.51
C GLU A 721 -19.42 -18.07 26.47
N LEU A 722 -19.04 -19.28 26.08
CA LEU A 722 -19.71 -20.09 25.06
C LEU A 722 -19.64 -21.59 25.39
N PRO A 723 -20.58 -22.40 24.91
CA PRO A 723 -20.43 -23.86 24.93
C PRO A 723 -19.31 -24.29 23.97
N GLY A 724 -18.37 -25.13 24.42
CA GLY A 724 -17.33 -25.64 23.53
C GLY A 724 -16.00 -25.98 24.22
N SER A 725 -15.01 -26.24 23.37
CA SER A 725 -13.63 -26.58 23.75
C SER A 725 -12.73 -25.34 23.85
N LEU A 726 -11.51 -25.51 24.36
CA LEU A 726 -10.52 -24.43 24.41
C LEU A 726 -10.22 -23.85 23.02
N ASP A 727 -10.21 -24.70 21.99
CA ASP A 727 -9.98 -24.27 20.60
C ASP A 727 -11.11 -23.37 20.08
N ASP A 728 -12.36 -23.66 20.46
CA ASP A 728 -13.51 -22.81 20.10
C ASP A 728 -13.40 -21.44 20.77
N GLY A 729 -13.03 -21.43 22.06
CA GLY A 729 -12.80 -20.18 22.81
C GLY A 729 -11.68 -19.34 22.21
N ILE A 730 -10.53 -19.95 21.92
CA ILE A 730 -9.41 -19.28 21.26
C ILE A 730 -9.82 -18.76 19.87
N ALA A 731 -10.56 -19.53 19.08
CA ALA A 731 -10.98 -19.09 17.75
C ALA A 731 -11.85 -17.83 17.80
N VAL A 732 -12.76 -17.73 18.78
CA VAL A 732 -13.58 -16.52 18.99
C VAL A 732 -12.75 -15.36 19.53
N ALA A 733 -11.84 -15.62 20.46
CA ALA A 733 -10.90 -14.64 21.00
C ALA A 733 -10.02 -14.01 19.91
N GLU A 734 -9.42 -14.83 19.04
CA GLU A 734 -8.59 -14.34 17.93
C GLU A 734 -9.39 -13.52 16.94
N ARG A 735 -10.62 -13.95 16.60
CA ARG A 735 -11.52 -13.17 15.74
C ARG A 735 -11.78 -11.79 16.34
N TYR A 736 -12.02 -11.72 17.64
CA TYR A 736 -12.21 -10.44 18.32
C TYR A 736 -10.98 -9.54 18.25
N ILE A 737 -9.79 -10.05 18.56
CA ILE A 737 -8.53 -9.28 18.48
C ILE A 737 -8.28 -8.77 17.06
N ILE A 738 -8.46 -9.63 16.05
CA ILE A 738 -8.26 -9.26 14.64
C ILE A 738 -9.29 -8.22 14.20
N HIS A 739 -10.57 -8.41 14.56
CA HIS A 739 -11.63 -7.45 14.25
C HIS A 739 -11.33 -6.08 14.86
N MET A 740 -10.98 -6.03 16.16
CA MET A 740 -10.59 -4.78 16.83
C MET A 740 -9.36 -4.14 16.17
N THR A 741 -8.33 -4.92 15.83
CA THR A 741 -7.10 -4.40 15.22
C THR A 741 -7.39 -3.77 13.86
N VAL A 742 -8.20 -4.44 13.02
CA VAL A 742 -8.60 -3.93 11.71
C VAL A 742 -9.43 -2.66 11.86
N SER A 743 -10.48 -2.68 12.69
CA SER A 743 -11.37 -1.51 12.84
C SER A 743 -10.64 -0.29 13.41
N LEU A 744 -9.67 -0.48 14.31
CA LEU A 744 -8.83 0.62 14.81
C LEU A 744 -7.87 1.16 13.74
N LEU A 745 -7.25 0.29 12.92
CA LEU A 745 -6.42 0.73 11.79
C LEU A 745 -7.24 1.48 10.73
N GLU A 746 -8.48 1.07 10.49
CA GLU A 746 -9.33 1.73 9.50
C GLU A 746 -9.83 3.09 9.99
N LYS A 747 -10.21 3.20 11.27
CA LYS A 747 -10.90 4.39 11.81
C LYS A 747 -9.98 5.38 12.52
N HIS A 748 -8.83 4.95 13.04
CA HIS A 748 -7.96 5.75 13.92
C HIS A 748 -6.47 5.71 13.52
N LYS A 749 -6.15 5.36 12.27
CA LYS A 749 -4.75 5.25 11.79
C LYS A 749 -3.93 6.50 12.11
N ASN A 750 -4.51 7.67 11.86
CA ASN A 750 -3.81 8.95 12.00
C ASN A 750 -3.55 9.29 13.47
N GLU A 751 -4.55 9.11 14.34
CA GLU A 751 -4.37 9.26 15.79
C GLU A 751 -3.27 8.30 16.29
N ILE A 752 -3.31 7.03 15.91
CA ILE A 752 -2.30 6.04 16.33
C ILE A 752 -0.91 6.47 15.84
N LEU A 753 -0.77 6.88 14.58
CA LEU A 753 0.51 7.37 14.04
C LEU A 753 1.04 8.60 14.78
N SER A 754 0.18 9.52 15.22
CA SER A 754 0.62 10.75 15.91
C SER A 754 1.25 10.49 17.30
N PHE A 755 0.86 9.40 17.96
CA PHE A 755 1.31 9.07 19.31
C PHE A 755 2.26 7.87 19.38
N ALA A 756 2.00 6.82 18.60
CA ALA A 756 2.84 5.61 18.56
C ALA A 756 4.02 5.74 17.58
N GLY A 757 3.96 6.71 16.66
CA GLY A 757 4.95 6.92 15.60
C GLY A 757 4.95 5.87 14.48
N THR A 758 4.15 4.80 14.61
CA THR A 758 4.04 3.71 13.64
C THR A 758 2.77 2.88 13.88
N THR A 759 2.25 2.24 12.83
CA THR A 759 1.21 1.19 12.89
C THR A 759 1.75 -0.19 12.53
N ALA A 760 3.06 -0.30 12.30
CA ALA A 760 3.67 -1.53 11.75
C ALA A 760 3.44 -2.76 12.63
N HIS A 761 3.47 -2.61 13.97
CA HIS A 761 3.24 -3.71 14.91
C HIS A 761 1.83 -4.29 14.80
N MET A 762 0.82 -3.45 14.52
CA MET A 762 -0.55 -3.91 14.32
C MET A 762 -0.66 -4.68 13.00
N GLU A 763 -0.08 -4.14 11.92
CA GLU A 763 -0.06 -4.80 10.62
C GLU A 763 0.74 -6.11 10.64
N ASP A 764 1.82 -6.18 11.41
CA ASP A 764 2.65 -7.38 11.58
C ASP A 764 1.85 -8.52 12.23
N ILE A 765 1.03 -8.22 13.24
CA ILE A 765 0.15 -9.20 13.87
C ILE A 765 -0.93 -9.69 12.89
N LEU A 766 -1.52 -8.79 12.10
CA LEU A 766 -2.46 -9.19 11.03
C LEU A 766 -1.79 -10.07 9.97
N ARG A 767 -0.56 -9.74 9.56
CA ARG A 767 0.23 -10.55 8.63
C ARG A 767 0.56 -11.91 9.23
N MET A 768 0.98 -11.97 10.49
CA MET A 768 1.29 -13.21 11.20
C MET A 768 0.08 -14.15 11.24
N TRP A 769 -1.08 -13.61 11.62
CA TRP A 769 -2.33 -14.38 11.68
C TRP A 769 -2.73 -14.92 10.30
N ARG A 770 -2.68 -14.09 9.24
CA ARG A 770 -2.98 -14.51 7.87
C ARG A 770 -2.01 -15.57 7.34
N PHE A 771 -0.71 -15.37 7.55
CA PHE A 771 0.34 -16.27 7.05
C PHE A 771 0.25 -17.67 7.69
N ARG A 772 -0.26 -17.75 8.93
CA ARG A 772 -0.44 -19.00 9.67
C ARG A 772 -1.84 -19.62 9.48
N GLY A 773 -2.56 -19.23 8.42
CA GLY A 773 -3.86 -19.81 8.10
C GLY A 773 -4.97 -19.41 9.08
N GLY A 774 -4.86 -18.22 9.67
CA GLY A 774 -5.84 -17.68 10.59
C GLY A 774 -5.68 -18.14 12.04
N ASN A 775 -4.43 -18.33 12.50
CA ASN A 775 -4.12 -18.73 13.88
C ASN A 775 -2.87 -18.02 14.42
N PHE A 776 -2.86 -17.68 15.71
CA PHE A 776 -1.63 -17.27 16.40
C PHE A 776 -0.79 -18.46 16.88
N PRO A 777 0.53 -18.30 17.03
CA PRO A 777 1.38 -19.36 17.58
C PRO A 777 0.98 -19.70 19.02
N ARG A 778 1.18 -20.96 19.40
CA ARG A 778 0.88 -21.46 20.75
C ARG A 778 2.08 -22.21 21.31
N VAL A 779 2.26 -22.14 22.62
CA VAL A 779 3.31 -22.88 23.36
C VAL A 779 2.75 -23.31 24.72
N SER A 780 3.02 -24.53 25.16
CA SER A 780 2.62 -24.95 26.52
C SER A 780 3.56 -24.33 27.56
N LEU A 781 3.12 -24.20 28.82
CA LEU A 781 4.00 -23.72 29.90
C LEU A 781 5.24 -24.61 30.03
N ASP A 782 5.08 -25.92 29.95
CA ASP A 782 6.20 -26.86 30.07
C ASP A 782 7.19 -26.72 28.92
N ASP A 783 6.72 -26.48 27.69
CA ASP A 783 7.61 -26.28 26.55
C ASP A 783 8.23 -24.88 26.55
N ALA A 784 7.50 -23.86 27.02
CA ALA A 784 8.03 -22.52 27.23
C ALA A 784 9.20 -22.56 28.23
N LEU A 785 9.05 -23.27 29.36
CA LEU A 785 10.10 -23.40 30.37
C LEU A 785 11.34 -24.17 29.89
N LYS A 786 11.25 -24.96 28.82
CA LYS A 786 12.38 -25.67 28.21
C LYS A 786 13.12 -24.82 27.17
N LEU A 787 12.59 -23.66 26.79
CA LEU A 787 13.23 -22.81 25.79
C LEU A 787 14.58 -22.29 26.33
N PRO A 788 15.65 -22.31 25.51
CA PRO A 788 16.98 -21.89 25.94
C PRO A 788 17.05 -20.41 26.32
N GLU A 789 16.11 -19.59 25.83
CA GLU A 789 15.98 -18.17 26.16
C GLU A 789 15.36 -17.92 27.55
N ILE A 790 14.68 -18.91 28.15
CA ILE A 790 14.01 -18.79 29.44
C ILE A 790 14.98 -19.21 30.57
N THR A 791 15.36 -18.24 31.41
CA THR A 791 16.27 -18.44 32.54
C THR A 791 15.52 -18.56 33.89
N GLN A 792 16.25 -18.91 34.95
CA GLN A 792 15.67 -19.12 36.29
C GLN A 792 14.98 -17.86 36.88
N GLU A 793 15.30 -16.66 36.41
CA GLU A 793 14.66 -15.40 36.84
C GLU A 793 13.36 -15.08 36.07
N MET A 794 13.05 -15.86 35.04
CA MET A 794 11.92 -15.66 34.13
C MET A 794 10.70 -16.51 34.50
N TRP A 795 10.81 -17.32 35.55
CA TRP A 795 9.72 -18.10 36.12
C TRP A 795 9.88 -18.23 37.64
N ARG A 796 8.81 -18.56 38.34
CA ARG A 796 8.79 -18.80 39.78
C ARG A 796 7.88 -19.97 40.14
N TYR A 797 8.09 -20.57 41.30
CA TYR A 797 7.06 -21.43 41.90
C TYR A 797 5.89 -20.55 42.36
N VAL A 798 4.67 -21.05 42.18
CA VAL A 798 3.44 -20.34 42.58
C VAL A 798 3.48 -20.01 44.06
N VAL A 799 3.84 -21.02 44.87
CA VAL A 799 4.16 -20.84 46.28
C VAL A 799 5.68 -20.90 46.43
N PRO A 800 6.33 -19.88 47.02
CA PRO A 800 7.78 -19.86 47.20
C PRO A 800 8.30 -21.15 47.83
N GLU A 801 9.33 -21.74 47.21
CA GLU A 801 10.03 -22.95 47.68
C GLU A 801 9.17 -24.24 47.75
N ARG A 802 7.97 -24.25 47.15
CA ARG A 802 7.06 -25.41 47.18
C ARG A 802 6.70 -25.86 45.75
N PRO A 803 7.49 -26.77 45.14
CA PRO A 803 7.32 -27.16 43.74
C PRO A 803 6.02 -27.92 43.42
N GLU A 804 5.38 -28.50 44.43
CA GLU A 804 4.11 -29.20 44.28
C GLU A 804 2.95 -28.29 43.86
N PHE A 805 3.06 -26.97 44.08
CA PHE A 805 2.05 -25.99 43.68
C PHE A 805 2.21 -25.45 42.26
N GLY A 806 3.17 -26.00 41.52
CA GLY A 806 3.42 -25.61 40.13
C GLY A 806 4.21 -24.31 39.98
N LYS A 807 4.29 -23.85 38.74
CA LYS A 807 5.13 -22.76 38.27
C LYS A 807 4.30 -21.73 37.50
N SER A 808 4.80 -20.50 37.47
CA SER A 808 4.29 -19.44 36.61
C SER A 808 5.44 -18.67 35.97
N LEU A 809 5.21 -18.12 34.78
CA LEU A 809 6.16 -17.20 34.18
C LEU A 809 6.13 -15.86 34.92
N THR A 810 7.27 -15.18 34.94
CA THR A 810 7.32 -13.77 35.30
C THR A 810 7.15 -12.93 34.04
N ARG A 811 6.84 -11.64 34.21
CA ARG A 811 6.78 -10.67 33.10
C ARG A 811 8.00 -10.72 32.17
N LYS A 812 9.20 -10.95 32.72
CA LYS A 812 10.42 -11.09 31.90
C LYS A 812 10.32 -12.29 30.97
N GLY A 813 9.80 -13.42 31.45
CA GLY A 813 9.55 -14.62 30.66
C GLY A 813 8.50 -14.40 29.58
N GLU A 814 7.37 -13.76 29.91
CA GLU A 814 6.34 -13.42 28.93
C GLU A 814 6.87 -12.56 27.78
N LEU A 815 7.64 -11.51 28.09
CA LEU A 815 8.24 -10.64 27.08
C LEU A 815 9.23 -11.38 26.17
N VAL A 816 9.95 -12.36 26.70
CA VAL A 816 10.83 -13.23 25.90
C VAL A 816 10.01 -14.10 24.95
N LEU A 817 8.89 -14.68 25.40
CA LEU A 817 8.00 -15.46 24.54
C LEU A 817 7.39 -14.59 23.43
N ILE A 818 6.85 -13.42 23.77
CA ILE A 818 6.31 -12.46 22.81
C ILE A 818 7.34 -12.18 21.70
N LYS A 819 8.58 -11.88 22.09
CA LYS A 819 9.67 -11.63 21.14
C LYS A 819 10.00 -12.86 20.29
N ARG A 820 10.08 -14.04 20.91
CA ARG A 820 10.45 -15.31 20.27
C ARG A 820 9.48 -15.72 19.17
N PHE A 821 8.20 -15.44 19.38
CA PHE A 821 7.11 -15.82 18.48
C PHE A 821 6.70 -14.71 17.50
N GLY A 822 7.47 -13.62 17.42
CA GLY A 822 7.27 -12.58 16.42
C GLY A 822 6.23 -11.52 16.78
N GLY A 823 5.92 -11.38 18.07
CA GLY A 823 5.13 -10.26 18.60
C GLY A 823 3.85 -10.64 19.33
N ALA A 824 3.35 -11.87 19.18
CA ALA A 824 2.25 -12.39 20.00
C ALA A 824 2.27 -13.93 20.05
N VAL A 825 1.73 -14.50 21.13
CA VAL A 825 1.67 -15.96 21.36
C VAL A 825 0.63 -16.33 22.41
N TRP A 826 -0.02 -17.48 22.25
CA TRP A 826 -0.78 -18.13 23.30
C TRP A 826 0.12 -19.01 24.18
N LEU A 827 0.11 -18.76 25.48
CA LEU A 827 0.70 -19.63 26.49
C LEU A 827 -0.38 -20.58 27.02
N THR A 828 -0.21 -21.89 26.90
CA THR A 828 -1.26 -22.91 27.14
C THR A 828 -0.86 -23.95 28.20
N GLU A 829 -1.82 -24.68 28.77
CA GLU A 829 -1.57 -25.79 29.72
C GLU A 829 -0.83 -25.35 31.00
N MET A 830 -1.42 -24.39 31.72
CA MET A 830 -0.87 -23.83 32.95
C MET A 830 -0.89 -24.89 34.04
N ASP A 831 0.00 -24.76 35.04
CA ASP A 831 -0.15 -25.58 36.25
C ASP A 831 -1.46 -25.17 36.94
N HIS A 832 -2.30 -26.14 37.29
CA HIS A 832 -3.67 -25.86 37.73
C HIS A 832 -3.71 -24.96 38.97
N GLN A 833 -2.77 -25.14 39.90
CA GLN A 833 -2.66 -24.30 41.10
C GLN A 833 -2.08 -22.90 40.83
N SER A 834 -1.64 -22.60 39.60
CA SER A 834 -1.20 -21.26 39.18
C SER A 834 -2.33 -20.41 38.59
N VAL A 835 -3.52 -20.97 38.39
CA VAL A 835 -4.69 -20.29 37.79
C VAL A 835 -5.93 -20.49 38.67
N PRO A 836 -7.02 -19.74 38.47
CA PRO A 836 -8.20 -19.85 39.34
C PRO A 836 -8.88 -21.22 39.29
N PHE A 837 -9.49 -21.62 40.42
CA PHE A 837 -10.09 -22.96 40.64
C PHE A 837 -11.16 -23.38 39.63
N TYR A 838 -11.76 -22.45 38.89
CA TYR A 838 -12.83 -22.76 37.94
C TYR A 838 -12.29 -23.38 36.63
N GLN A 839 -10.97 -23.30 36.38
CA GLN A 839 -10.32 -23.77 35.17
C GLN A 839 -10.32 -25.30 35.12
N ALA A 840 -10.93 -25.88 34.08
CA ALA A 840 -11.04 -27.33 33.95
C ALA A 840 -9.69 -28.03 33.87
N TYR A 841 -9.59 -29.26 34.37
CA TYR A 841 -8.38 -30.07 34.24
C TYR A 841 -8.06 -30.43 32.78
N ALA A 842 -6.78 -30.33 32.42
CA ALA A 842 -6.26 -30.76 31.13
C ALA A 842 -5.71 -32.19 31.16
N ASP A 843 -5.38 -32.72 32.34
CA ASP A 843 -4.79 -34.05 32.53
C ASP A 843 -5.51 -34.87 33.62
N GLU A 844 -5.31 -36.19 33.60
CA GLU A 844 -5.95 -37.12 34.54
C GLU A 844 -5.45 -36.95 35.99
N ASN A 845 -4.25 -36.39 36.17
CA ASN A 845 -3.67 -36.14 37.49
C ASN A 845 -4.13 -34.82 38.10
N CYS A 846 -4.96 -34.03 37.39
CA CYS A 846 -5.45 -32.73 37.82
C CYS A 846 -4.33 -31.73 38.15
N MET A 847 -3.20 -31.81 37.42
CA MET A 847 -2.03 -30.96 37.60
C MET A 847 -2.00 -29.80 36.59
N LYS A 848 -2.67 -29.95 35.45
CA LYS A 848 -2.70 -28.95 34.38
C LYS A 848 -4.11 -28.39 34.19
N ALA A 849 -4.19 -27.11 33.83
CA ALA A 849 -5.43 -26.42 33.51
C ALA A 849 -5.61 -26.31 31.99
N ARG A 850 -6.85 -26.49 31.53
CA ARG A 850 -7.27 -26.33 30.14
C ARG A 850 -7.58 -24.85 29.86
N CYS A 851 -6.52 -24.05 29.87
CA CYS A 851 -6.55 -22.61 29.69
C CYS A 851 -5.42 -22.11 28.79
N ALA A 852 -5.52 -20.85 28.39
CA ALA A 852 -4.57 -20.17 27.54
C ALA A 852 -4.53 -18.66 27.83
N ASP A 853 -3.33 -18.09 27.91
CA ASP A 853 -3.12 -16.65 28.06
C ASP A 853 -2.56 -16.07 26.77
N PHE A 854 -3.19 -15.04 26.23
CA PHE A 854 -2.70 -14.35 25.04
C PHE A 854 -1.74 -13.23 25.43
N LEU A 855 -0.48 -13.43 25.03
CA LEU A 855 0.62 -12.53 25.33
C LEU A 855 0.90 -11.61 24.15
N ILE A 856 0.82 -10.30 24.37
CA ILE A 856 1.15 -9.27 23.38
C ILE A 856 1.54 -7.95 24.08
N GLY A 857 2.48 -7.20 23.50
CA GLY A 857 2.89 -5.91 24.05
C GLY A 857 3.50 -6.04 25.44
N LEU A 858 2.76 -5.63 26.47
CA LEU A 858 3.24 -5.56 27.86
C LEU A 858 3.21 -6.90 28.61
N GLY A 859 2.56 -7.93 28.07
CA GLY A 859 2.38 -9.24 28.69
C GLY A 859 1.02 -9.84 28.33
N GLU A 860 0.40 -10.52 29.29
CA GLU A 860 -0.99 -11.00 29.18
C GLU A 860 -1.98 -9.84 28.99
N ILE A 861 -2.78 -9.91 27.92
CA ILE A 861 -3.93 -9.01 27.72
C ILE A 861 -5.28 -9.72 27.83
N MET A 862 -5.29 -11.05 27.67
CA MET A 862 -6.50 -11.85 27.61
C MET A 862 -6.22 -13.25 28.16
N GLY A 863 -7.05 -13.71 29.09
CA GLY A 863 -7.07 -15.07 29.60
C GLY A 863 -8.27 -15.84 29.06
N CYS A 864 -8.06 -17.07 28.60
CA CYS A 864 -9.07 -17.97 28.04
C CYS A 864 -9.05 -19.32 28.76
N GLY A 865 -10.21 -19.92 29.02
CA GLY A 865 -10.29 -21.07 29.92
C GLY A 865 -11.55 -21.90 29.78
N CYS A 866 -11.40 -23.23 29.78
CA CYS A 866 -12.53 -24.14 29.91
C CYS A 866 -12.99 -24.21 31.36
N ARG A 867 -14.29 -24.41 31.59
CA ARG A 867 -14.89 -24.50 32.93
C ARG A 867 -15.15 -25.93 33.32
N HIS A 868 -15.08 -26.21 34.61
CA HIS A 868 -15.54 -27.49 35.15
C HIS A 868 -17.04 -27.71 34.86
N ALA A 869 -17.34 -28.79 34.13
CA ALA A 869 -18.70 -29.09 33.69
C ALA A 869 -19.61 -29.61 34.81
N THR A 870 -19.03 -30.27 35.83
CA THR A 870 -19.77 -30.99 36.89
C THR A 870 -19.55 -30.36 38.26
N ALA A 871 -20.50 -30.58 39.16
CA ALA A 871 -20.43 -30.11 40.54
C ALA A 871 -19.27 -30.76 41.30
N GLU A 872 -19.04 -32.04 41.06
CA GLU A 872 -18.00 -32.84 41.70
C GLU A 872 -16.60 -32.30 41.36
N SER A 873 -16.37 -31.98 40.10
CA SER A 873 -15.10 -31.38 39.67
C SER A 873 -14.85 -30.00 40.27
N VAL A 874 -15.90 -29.18 40.43
CA VAL A 874 -15.79 -27.86 41.08
C VAL A 874 -15.46 -28.01 42.57
N ILE A 875 -16.11 -28.97 43.26
CA ILE A 875 -15.86 -29.25 44.68
C ILE A 875 -14.40 -29.71 44.90
N ASP A 876 -13.89 -30.61 44.05
CA ASP A 876 -12.50 -31.05 44.09
C ASP A 876 -11.53 -29.87 43.89
N ALA A 877 -11.79 -29.03 42.88
CA ALA A 877 -10.96 -27.86 42.60
C ALA A 877 -10.97 -26.85 43.74
N LEU A 878 -12.14 -26.52 44.31
CA LEU A 878 -12.25 -25.64 45.48
C LEU A 878 -11.40 -26.15 46.66
N ALA A 879 -11.46 -27.46 46.94
CA ALA A 879 -10.66 -28.07 48.00
C ALA A 879 -9.15 -27.96 47.74
N ARG A 880 -8.71 -28.20 46.50
CA ARG A 880 -7.28 -28.10 46.09
C ARG A 880 -6.73 -26.67 46.11
N HIS A 881 -7.61 -25.68 45.93
CA HIS A 881 -7.28 -24.26 45.97
C HIS A 881 -7.42 -23.64 47.37
N GLU A 882 -7.82 -24.43 48.36
CA GLU A 882 -8.09 -24.01 49.74
C GLU A 882 -9.20 -22.94 49.84
N VAL A 883 -10.21 -23.05 48.97
CA VAL A 883 -11.36 -22.14 48.91
C VAL A 883 -12.60 -22.77 49.56
N ASP A 884 -13.30 -22.03 50.41
CA ASP A 884 -14.52 -22.51 51.07
C ASP A 884 -15.66 -22.73 50.07
N ALA A 885 -16.05 -23.99 49.89
CA ALA A 885 -17.11 -24.38 48.97
C ALA A 885 -18.50 -23.81 49.33
N ASN A 886 -18.74 -23.44 50.60
CA ASN A 886 -20.03 -22.88 51.01
C ASN A 886 -20.31 -21.53 50.33
N ALA A 887 -19.27 -20.72 50.10
CA ALA A 887 -19.38 -19.44 49.41
C ALA A 887 -19.78 -19.57 47.92
N TYR A 888 -19.66 -20.79 47.37
CA TYR A 888 -19.94 -21.13 45.98
C TYR A 888 -21.06 -22.16 45.84
N ALA A 889 -21.90 -22.35 46.87
CA ALA A 889 -22.98 -23.34 46.87
C ALA A 889 -23.92 -23.19 45.65
N TRP A 890 -24.30 -21.95 45.32
CA TRP A 890 -25.14 -21.67 44.14
C TRP A 890 -24.46 -22.06 42.82
N TYR A 891 -23.14 -21.81 42.72
CA TYR A 891 -22.33 -22.13 41.56
C TYR A 891 -22.24 -23.64 41.38
N ILE A 892 -22.06 -24.39 42.47
CA ILE A 892 -22.09 -25.86 42.49
C ILE A 892 -23.48 -26.39 42.10
N ASP A 893 -24.54 -25.85 42.70
CA ASP A 893 -25.91 -26.32 42.49
C ASP A 893 -26.39 -26.11 41.05
N MET A 894 -26.00 -25.02 40.39
CA MET A 894 -26.35 -24.84 38.99
C MET A 894 -25.73 -25.91 38.06
N ARG A 895 -24.59 -26.51 38.42
CA ARG A 895 -24.04 -27.66 37.68
C ARG A 895 -24.75 -28.96 38.00
N ARG A 896 -25.23 -29.14 39.23
CA ARG A 896 -26.08 -30.30 39.60
C ARG A 896 -27.37 -30.31 38.80
N LEU A 897 -27.94 -29.12 38.59
CA LEU A 897 -29.15 -28.94 37.78
C LEU A 897 -28.86 -29.09 36.28
N LYS A 898 -27.80 -28.43 35.78
CA LYS A 898 -27.45 -28.41 34.37
C LYS A 898 -25.93 -28.39 34.18
N ALA A 899 -25.36 -29.59 34.10
CA ALA A 899 -23.97 -29.78 33.72
C ALA A 899 -23.76 -29.33 32.27
N MET A 900 -22.68 -28.61 32.01
CA MET A 900 -22.39 -28.05 30.68
C MET A 900 -20.89 -27.78 30.56
N GLU A 901 -20.29 -28.22 29.46
CA GLU A 901 -18.95 -27.84 29.07
C GLU A 901 -18.99 -26.44 28.45
N THR A 902 -18.30 -25.50 29.07
CA THR A 902 -18.19 -24.13 28.58
C THR A 902 -16.73 -23.70 28.57
N VAL A 903 -16.45 -22.71 27.73
CA VAL A 903 -15.18 -22.01 27.64
C VAL A 903 -15.50 -20.52 27.62
N GLY A 904 -14.61 -19.71 28.18
CA GLY A 904 -14.72 -18.27 28.03
C GLY A 904 -13.38 -17.59 28.10
N TRP A 905 -13.42 -16.28 27.92
CA TRP A 905 -12.25 -15.43 28.01
C TRP A 905 -12.62 -14.02 28.43
N GLY A 906 -11.65 -13.33 29.03
CA GLY A 906 -11.75 -11.94 29.43
C GLY A 906 -10.55 -11.15 28.91
N MET A 907 -10.77 -9.94 28.41
CA MET A 907 -9.72 -9.03 27.94
C MET A 907 -9.83 -7.66 28.61
N GLY A 908 -8.72 -7.22 29.22
CA GLY A 908 -8.58 -5.86 29.74
C GLY A 908 -8.31 -4.87 28.60
N ILE A 909 -9.25 -3.95 28.35
CA ILE A 909 -9.20 -3.04 27.20
C ILE A 909 -7.98 -2.11 27.26
N GLU A 910 -7.61 -1.65 28.46
CA GLU A 910 -6.52 -0.71 28.67
C GLU A 910 -5.16 -1.32 28.30
N ARG A 911 -4.92 -2.59 28.64
CA ARG A 911 -3.69 -3.29 28.25
C ARG A 911 -3.59 -3.44 26.73
N TYR A 912 -4.71 -3.76 26.07
CA TYR A 912 -4.77 -3.82 24.61
C TYR A 912 -4.51 -2.45 23.97
N LEU A 913 -5.11 -1.36 24.49
CA LEU A 913 -4.86 0.00 23.99
C LEU A 913 -3.41 0.46 24.21
N CYS A 914 -2.78 0.06 25.31
CA CYS A 914 -1.34 0.27 25.50
C CYS A 914 -0.52 -0.37 24.37
N TRP A 915 -0.84 -1.62 23.98
CA TRP A 915 -0.18 -2.24 22.82
C TRP A 915 -0.45 -1.48 21.52
N VAL A 916 -1.70 -1.11 21.24
CA VAL A 916 -2.08 -0.32 20.04
C VAL A 916 -1.25 0.96 19.96
N MET A 917 -1.14 1.67 21.07
CA MET A 917 -0.45 2.97 21.15
C MET A 917 1.06 2.88 21.37
N LYS A 918 1.62 1.65 21.45
CA LYS A 918 3.00 1.38 21.87
C LYS A 918 3.37 2.10 23.18
N HIS A 919 2.42 2.12 24.11
CA HIS A 919 2.53 2.75 25.41
C HIS A 919 2.78 1.72 26.52
N ASP A 920 3.39 2.16 27.62
CA ASP A 920 3.93 1.26 28.65
C ASP A 920 3.27 1.37 30.04
N ASP A 921 2.27 2.24 30.18
CA ASP A 921 1.59 2.50 31.46
C ASP A 921 0.06 2.60 31.28
N VAL A 922 -0.68 1.60 31.77
CA VAL A 922 -2.15 1.54 31.64
C VAL A 922 -2.87 2.71 32.34
N ARG A 923 -2.22 3.37 33.31
CA ARG A 923 -2.81 4.52 34.02
C ARG A 923 -2.97 5.74 33.12
N ASP A 924 -2.20 5.83 32.05
CA ASP A 924 -2.32 6.91 31.07
C ASP A 924 -3.53 6.73 30.14
N VAL A 925 -4.12 5.53 30.07
CA VAL A 925 -5.27 5.22 29.22
C VAL A 925 -6.61 5.57 29.90
N GLN A 926 -6.60 5.72 31.23
CA GLN A 926 -7.79 6.07 32.01
C GLN A 926 -8.18 7.53 31.80
N ILE A 927 -9.37 7.76 31.22
CA ILE A 927 -9.97 9.09 31.09
C ILE A 927 -10.46 9.59 32.46
N ILE A 928 -11.01 8.68 33.28
CA ILE A 928 -11.48 8.98 34.62
C ILE A 928 -10.88 7.92 35.57
N PRO A 929 -9.66 8.16 36.10
CA PRO A 929 -8.96 7.20 36.92
C PRO A 929 -9.69 6.88 38.22
N ARG A 930 -9.50 5.65 38.69
CA ARG A 930 -10.02 5.15 39.97
C ARG A 930 -8.92 4.36 40.63
N PHE A 931 -8.13 5.04 41.47
CA PHE A 931 -7.00 4.44 42.16
C PHE A 931 -7.27 4.40 43.66
N LYS A 932 -6.81 3.34 44.31
CA LYS A 932 -6.99 3.09 45.73
C LYS A 932 -6.51 4.27 46.57
N GLY A 933 -7.42 4.80 47.39
CA GLY A 933 -7.14 5.92 48.30
C GLY A 933 -6.95 7.28 47.62
N VAL A 934 -7.23 7.41 46.32
CA VAL A 934 -7.09 8.68 45.58
C VAL A 934 -8.42 9.10 44.98
N GLU A 935 -8.81 10.34 45.25
CA GLU A 935 -10.04 10.93 44.69
C GLU A 935 -9.75 11.63 43.35
N TYR A 936 -10.41 11.17 42.29
CA TYR A 936 -10.41 11.84 40.98
C TYR A 936 -11.80 12.36 40.68
N ARG A 937 -11.91 13.67 40.44
CA ARG A 937 -13.16 14.31 40.00
C ARG A 937 -13.46 13.94 38.55
N PRO A 938 -14.73 13.77 38.17
CA PRO A 938 -15.14 13.59 36.78
C PRO A 938 -14.91 14.85 35.93
#